data_AF-A0A7J5V256-F1
#
_entry.id   AF-A0A7J5V256-F1
#
_cell.length_a   1.000
_cell.length_b   1.000
_cell.length_c   1.000
_cell.angle_alpha   90.00
_cell.angle_beta   90.00
_cell.angle_gamma   90.00
#
_symmetry.space_group_name_H-M   'P 1'
#
loop_
_entity.id
_entity.type
_entity.pdbx_description
1 polymer ?
#
loop_
_entity_poly.entity_id
_entity_poly.type
_entity_poly.pdbx_seq_one_letter_code
_entity_poly.pdbx_strand_id
1 'polypeptide(L)'
;MNKLIIALLFISLSFNVTGQSNNETGFPFVKNYSTADYHAHAQNFAIATDQSGLLYVGNFAGVMQYDGENWRLIPTEKSSKVSALAVDKHDKVYVGARGEIGYLESDTKGALKFMSLLDSTLNYPAFQEIIQIVISGETIYFIAERMIFSLRDNQVTQWESPNSILGAFHVNNVLYLQLKDKGLMSFMNSTLKIAGQGSQLSDAAVITAMLPFNENKILIATSTQGLLLLNNGIYQAFETPVQELLLKNPVTGGLNLSDGTIALGTSRKGVVIINHDGDVLQIIDKEASLQNSFVRSMSASNDNTLFIALNNGVSVIEIPSAFSFFDEKSGLEGAVNDIIRFNNKLYVATYQGLFFYDDAIFGFVPLKDIIAACWSLEVVGDELIAATSQGLFVVNNMNTNLIRDRFALTIARSEKDKNLAYVGEAEGLFQLKKLNSSWDYKKIEGVEDEVNDLQTDADGAIWGVSLSKGVFRYTPLENNIRFFGQEDGLPETKGLTIHPIGGKMHISSQKGLFVFNAQRQVFEPFYMVATNDSLSNEWYALMIPDNSENVWVTNGDETSVHLILKDANGFKKQSSDFLPIASKVIWTVFPEKNGITLFGGSDGLVRYNPSIANKNKRPYPLLLRAITINNDSVLFAGHADLSEKKMVLSYQDNILRFDFSAPYHAAKDEMYYQFFLEGFEESWNDWTTQSYKEYTNIPGGNYKFQVRAKNIFEETTDAKEVEFQLLSPWYLTIWAILGYILFAASIVYLIVILRNRNLLKEKRILEERIVSRTAEVVQQKEEIEQQSQELADKNDELEKINAAIKSINAEINFDNLLQSLLEKMRIIRSAEKSAALVFDKSIQNYRYKAGVGYDLSDVEHVTLSLAEAENRYLKNAEEVFEDIFIKSEFASFEMVEALQRFTKPKSMMLLVIRIENKVEAFLIFENFSRERAFEARDISLIKNAKEHIISAIIRTRILDDLQLTLHNLKDTQEQLVQSEKLASLGQLTAGIAHEIQNPLNFVNNFASLSVSLADELNEIIESLKDQIPTDSYADAEEVIGMIKGNVQKINDHGKRVESIVKGMLQHSRGKTGEFEEVDLNSVVAEYVSLAYHGMKAKDKTFNTALTTQFDPAIGKVSIIPQDLSRVILNITNNSCYAVDEKAKKNISDYKPEVIISTRKIHDKIEIRIRDNGTGMPPHVMEKIFNPFFTTKPTGKGTGLGLSMSFDIINKIHKGKLEVKSEEGDFSEFIITIPEKQI
;
A
#
# COMPACT_ATOMS: atom_id res chain seq x y z
N MET A 1 -73.07 -8.64 -44.24
CA MET A 1 -72.18 -9.59 -43.53
C MET A 1 -70.70 -9.42 -43.88
N ASN A 2 -70.30 -9.31 -45.16
CA ASN A 2 -68.87 -9.22 -45.51
C ASN A 2 -68.13 -7.96 -45.03
N LYS A 3 -68.82 -6.82 -44.82
CA LYS A 3 -68.18 -5.61 -44.23
C LYS A 3 -67.95 -5.70 -42.71
N LEU A 4 -68.69 -6.55 -42.00
CA LEU A 4 -68.53 -6.75 -40.56
C LEU A 4 -67.37 -7.71 -40.26
N ILE A 5 -67.17 -8.72 -41.12
CA ILE A 5 -66.07 -9.69 -40.97
C ILE A 5 -64.71 -9.06 -41.30
N ILE A 6 -64.64 -8.14 -42.27
CA ILE A 6 -63.40 -7.42 -42.59
C ILE A 6 -63.05 -6.40 -41.49
N ALA A 7 -64.05 -5.76 -40.86
CA ALA A 7 -63.82 -4.89 -39.71
C ALA A 7 -63.38 -5.65 -38.46
N LEU A 8 -63.93 -6.85 -38.20
CA LEU A 8 -63.49 -7.71 -37.11
C LEU A 8 -62.09 -8.31 -37.34
N LEU A 9 -61.71 -8.60 -38.59
CA LEU A 9 -60.34 -9.03 -38.93
C LEU A 9 -59.32 -7.89 -38.79
N PHE A 10 -59.69 -6.64 -39.08
CA PHE A 10 -58.81 -5.49 -38.84
C PHE A 10 -58.68 -5.14 -37.36
N ILE A 11 -59.70 -5.38 -36.53
CA ILE A 11 -59.65 -5.13 -35.08
C ILE A 11 -58.91 -6.26 -34.34
N SER A 12 -58.91 -7.50 -34.86
CA SER A 12 -58.12 -8.60 -34.29
C SER A 12 -56.65 -8.62 -34.70
N LEU A 13 -56.24 -7.83 -35.70
CA LEU A 13 -54.84 -7.69 -36.15
C LEU A 13 -54.12 -6.45 -35.59
N SER A 14 -54.79 -5.65 -34.76
CA SER A 14 -54.22 -4.41 -34.18
C SER A 14 -54.05 -4.42 -32.66
N PHE A 15 -54.23 -5.59 -32.01
CA PHE A 15 -54.00 -5.77 -30.56
C PHE A 15 -52.98 -6.87 -30.25
N ASN A 16 -51.99 -7.05 -31.12
CA ASN A 16 -50.67 -7.55 -30.72
C ASN A 16 -49.66 -6.40 -30.87
N VAL A 17 -49.93 -5.29 -30.19
CA VAL A 17 -48.81 -4.59 -29.56
C VAL A 17 -48.47 -5.48 -28.39
N THR A 18 -47.67 -6.52 -28.63
CA THR A 18 -46.76 -6.97 -27.58
C THR A 18 -46.07 -5.70 -27.14
N GLY A 19 -46.43 -5.19 -25.96
CA GLY A 19 -45.54 -4.30 -25.26
C GLY A 19 -44.27 -5.11 -25.11
N GLN A 20 -43.30 -4.88 -25.99
CA GLN A 20 -41.92 -5.25 -25.70
C GLN A 20 -41.64 -4.49 -24.41
N SER A 21 -41.65 -5.20 -23.29
CA SER A 21 -41.10 -4.66 -22.07
C SER A 21 -39.66 -4.26 -22.41
N ASN A 22 -39.30 -3.01 -22.12
CA ASN A 22 -37.94 -2.48 -22.25
C ASN A 22 -37.00 -3.29 -21.33
N ASN A 23 -36.62 -4.48 -21.80
CA ASN A 23 -35.90 -5.52 -21.09
C ASN A 23 -34.39 -5.41 -21.33
N GLU A 24 -33.91 -4.35 -21.99
CA GLU A 24 -32.48 -4.14 -22.23
C GLU A 24 -31.76 -4.03 -20.89
N THR A 25 -31.26 -5.16 -20.41
CA THR A 25 -30.64 -5.31 -19.09
C THR A 25 -29.20 -5.72 -19.36
N GLY A 26 -28.27 -4.88 -18.91
CA GLY A 26 -26.85 -5.16 -19.07
C GLY A 26 -26.39 -6.27 -18.14
N PHE A 27 -25.08 -6.48 -18.09
CA PHE A 27 -24.48 -7.39 -17.13
C PHE A 27 -24.60 -6.82 -15.72
N PRO A 28 -24.93 -7.64 -14.71
CA PRO A 28 -24.94 -7.21 -13.34
C PRO A 28 -23.50 -7.11 -12.82
N PHE A 29 -23.32 -6.53 -11.64
CA PHE A 29 -22.03 -6.67 -10.97
C PHE A 29 -21.80 -8.13 -10.54
N VAL A 30 -20.64 -8.68 -10.91
CA VAL A 30 -20.22 -10.05 -10.60
C VAL A 30 -18.85 -10.03 -9.95
N LYS A 31 -18.76 -10.52 -8.72
CA LYS A 31 -17.50 -10.76 -8.00
C LYS A 31 -17.18 -12.26 -8.08
N ASN A 32 -15.99 -12.58 -8.59
CA ASN A 32 -15.55 -13.97 -8.74
C ASN A 32 -14.43 -14.27 -7.75
N TYR A 33 -14.53 -15.41 -7.07
CA TYR A 33 -13.51 -15.99 -6.22
C TYR A 33 -12.99 -17.27 -6.85
N SER A 34 -11.69 -17.28 -7.10
CA SER A 34 -10.91 -18.36 -7.68
C SER A 34 -10.22 -19.21 -6.59
N THR A 35 -9.60 -20.32 -6.99
CA THR A 35 -8.79 -21.14 -6.07
C THR A 35 -7.64 -20.38 -5.42
N ALA A 36 -7.16 -19.31 -6.05
CA ALA A 36 -6.11 -18.47 -5.49
C ALA A 36 -6.61 -17.66 -4.29
N ASP A 37 -7.90 -17.33 -4.23
CA ASP A 37 -8.48 -16.48 -3.20
C ASP A 37 -8.84 -17.28 -1.93
N TYR A 38 -9.43 -18.46 -2.10
CA TYR A 38 -9.88 -19.29 -0.97
C TYR A 38 -8.93 -20.46 -0.63
N HIS A 39 -7.83 -20.63 -1.37
CA HIS A 39 -6.79 -21.63 -1.11
C HIS A 39 -7.30 -23.07 -0.92
N ALA A 40 -8.33 -23.48 -1.67
CA ALA A 40 -8.88 -24.83 -1.66
C ALA A 40 -9.11 -25.35 -3.09
N HIS A 41 -9.80 -26.50 -3.22
CA HIS A 41 -10.04 -27.10 -4.53
C HIS A 41 -11.00 -26.27 -5.40
N ALA A 42 -10.81 -26.26 -6.73
CA ALA A 42 -11.60 -25.46 -7.67
C ALA A 42 -13.11 -25.77 -7.67
N GLN A 43 -13.47 -27.03 -7.46
CA GLN A 43 -14.85 -27.49 -7.50
C GLN A 43 -15.57 -27.26 -6.18
N ASN A 44 -16.72 -26.58 -6.26
CA ASN A 44 -17.58 -26.27 -5.13
C ASN A 44 -18.95 -26.93 -5.33
N PHE A 45 -19.45 -27.67 -4.34
CA PHE A 45 -20.59 -28.58 -4.51
C PHE A 45 -21.89 -28.07 -3.91
N ALA A 46 -21.79 -27.38 -2.78
CA ALA A 46 -22.92 -26.81 -2.06
C ALA A 46 -22.60 -25.39 -1.65
N ILE A 47 -23.63 -24.56 -1.50
CA ILE A 47 -23.48 -23.19 -1.03
C ILE A 47 -24.68 -22.83 -0.16
N ALA A 48 -24.42 -22.17 0.96
CA ALA A 48 -25.44 -21.71 1.89
C ALA A 48 -24.98 -20.43 2.60
N THR A 49 -25.92 -19.63 3.06
CA THR A 49 -25.65 -18.36 3.76
C THR A 49 -26.47 -18.29 5.03
N ASP A 50 -25.88 -17.73 6.10
CA ASP A 50 -26.60 -17.47 7.34
C ASP A 50 -27.24 -16.07 7.37
N GLN A 51 -28.02 -15.76 8.42
CA GLN A 51 -28.69 -14.47 8.56
C GLN A 51 -27.71 -13.32 8.84
N SER A 52 -26.52 -13.64 9.35
CA SER A 52 -25.44 -12.67 9.56
C SER A 52 -24.70 -12.33 8.27
N GLY A 53 -24.97 -13.03 7.15
CA GLY A 53 -24.35 -12.81 5.86
C GLY A 53 -23.07 -13.63 5.65
N LEU A 54 -22.69 -14.54 6.54
CA LEU A 54 -21.55 -15.42 6.30
C LEU A 54 -21.90 -16.45 5.22
N LEU A 55 -20.94 -16.68 4.34
CA LEU A 55 -21.07 -17.59 3.22
C LEU A 55 -20.37 -18.92 3.54
N TYR A 56 -21.06 -20.03 3.33
CA TYR A 56 -20.54 -21.39 3.50
C TYR A 56 -20.55 -22.13 2.18
N VAL A 57 -19.42 -22.74 1.81
CA VAL A 57 -19.22 -23.43 0.53
C VAL A 57 -18.68 -24.83 0.78
N GLY A 58 -19.37 -25.85 0.27
CA GLY A 58 -18.94 -27.24 0.36
C GLY A 58 -17.84 -27.55 -0.65
N ASN A 59 -16.68 -28.01 -0.16
CA ASN A 59 -15.49 -28.32 -0.96
C ASN A 59 -15.02 -29.77 -0.71
N PHE A 60 -13.89 -30.19 -1.29
CA PHE A 60 -13.36 -31.55 -1.13
C PHE A 60 -12.80 -31.87 0.25
N ALA A 61 -12.29 -30.86 0.96
CA ALA A 61 -11.62 -31.03 2.25
C ALA A 61 -12.49 -30.61 3.45
N GLY A 62 -13.69 -30.06 3.20
CA GLY A 62 -14.57 -29.55 4.25
C GLY A 62 -15.44 -28.40 3.77
N VAL A 63 -15.85 -27.57 4.72
CA VAL A 63 -16.67 -26.37 4.49
C VAL A 63 -15.77 -25.15 4.48
N MET A 64 -15.78 -24.37 3.40
CA MET A 64 -15.16 -23.05 3.38
C MET A 64 -16.16 -22.03 3.89
N GLN A 65 -15.72 -21.17 4.81
CA GLN A 65 -16.48 -20.02 5.30
C GLN A 65 -15.83 -18.75 4.73
N TYR A 66 -16.65 -17.83 4.23
CA TYR A 66 -16.23 -16.49 3.83
C TYR A 66 -17.00 -15.45 4.63
N ASP A 67 -16.26 -14.51 5.21
CA ASP A 67 -16.78 -13.52 6.17
C ASP A 67 -16.83 -12.08 5.63
N GLY A 68 -16.76 -11.93 4.31
CA GLY A 68 -16.67 -10.63 3.62
C GLY A 68 -15.23 -10.23 3.30
N GLU A 69 -14.25 -10.71 4.08
CA GLU A 69 -12.84 -10.34 3.91
C GLU A 69 -11.96 -11.57 3.67
N ASN A 70 -12.14 -12.61 4.49
CA ASN A 70 -11.23 -13.75 4.55
C ASN A 70 -11.96 -15.08 4.35
N TRP A 71 -11.26 -16.02 3.72
CA TRP A 71 -11.70 -17.41 3.56
C TRP A 71 -11.07 -18.29 4.63
N ARG A 72 -11.88 -19.16 5.25
CA ARG A 72 -11.45 -20.16 6.23
C ARG A 72 -11.96 -21.53 5.85
N LEU A 73 -11.08 -22.52 5.76
CA LEU A 73 -11.47 -23.92 5.62
C LEU A 73 -11.74 -24.56 6.98
N ILE A 74 -12.90 -25.19 7.12
CA ILE A 74 -13.32 -25.97 8.29
C ILE A 74 -13.40 -27.44 7.85
N PRO A 75 -12.41 -28.27 8.19
CA PRO A 75 -12.37 -29.66 7.75
C PRO A 75 -13.46 -30.51 8.44
N THR A 76 -13.98 -31.52 7.73
CA THR A 76 -14.77 -32.60 8.38
C THR A 76 -13.84 -33.59 9.09
N GLU A 77 -14.37 -34.51 9.91
CA GLU A 77 -13.53 -35.48 10.64
C GLU A 77 -12.67 -36.33 9.69
N LYS A 78 -13.23 -36.75 8.54
CA LYS A 78 -12.50 -37.51 7.51
C LYS A 78 -11.96 -36.64 6.38
N SER A 79 -12.04 -35.31 6.47
CA SER A 79 -11.66 -34.35 5.42
C SER A 79 -12.24 -34.74 4.05
N SER A 80 -13.55 -34.99 4.05
CA SER A 80 -14.27 -35.57 2.92
C SER A 80 -15.02 -34.52 2.12
N LYS A 81 -15.42 -34.90 0.90
CA LYS A 81 -16.21 -34.05 -0.01
C LYS A 81 -17.54 -33.67 0.65
N VAL A 82 -17.72 -32.39 0.95
CA VAL A 82 -18.99 -31.81 1.38
C VAL A 82 -19.85 -31.56 0.15
N SER A 83 -21.03 -32.17 0.13
CA SER A 83 -21.91 -32.23 -1.04
C SER A 83 -23.27 -31.56 -0.80
N ALA A 84 -23.66 -31.37 0.46
CA ALA A 84 -24.88 -30.67 0.84
C ALA A 84 -24.64 -29.82 2.08
N LEU A 85 -25.24 -28.63 2.09
CA LEU A 85 -25.23 -27.67 3.20
C LEU A 85 -26.65 -27.14 3.40
N ALA A 86 -27.02 -26.90 4.65
CA ALA A 86 -28.24 -26.18 4.99
C ALA A 86 -28.01 -25.36 6.26
N VAL A 87 -28.65 -24.19 6.34
CA VAL A 87 -28.62 -23.33 7.53
C VAL A 87 -30.03 -23.23 8.08
N ASP A 88 -30.21 -23.43 9.38
CA ASP A 88 -31.52 -23.28 10.02
C ASP A 88 -31.83 -21.84 10.41
N LYS A 89 -33.01 -21.62 11.00
CA LYS A 89 -33.47 -20.31 11.47
C LYS A 89 -32.66 -19.73 12.64
N HIS A 90 -31.76 -20.51 13.26
CA HIS A 90 -30.89 -20.09 14.36
C HIS A 90 -29.42 -20.03 13.91
N ASP A 91 -29.16 -19.92 12.61
CA ASP A 91 -27.84 -19.86 11.99
C ASP A 91 -26.96 -21.10 12.24
N LYS A 92 -27.57 -22.25 12.59
CA LYS A 92 -26.85 -23.51 12.71
C LYS A 92 -26.62 -24.13 11.33
N VAL A 93 -25.36 -24.34 10.99
CA VAL A 93 -24.93 -24.90 9.69
C VAL A 93 -24.86 -26.42 9.77
N TYR A 94 -25.70 -27.11 9.00
CA TYR A 94 -25.69 -28.55 8.84
C TYR A 94 -24.87 -28.96 7.62
N VAL A 95 -24.09 -30.03 7.78
CA VAL A 95 -23.08 -30.46 6.82
C VAL A 95 -23.27 -31.92 6.46
N GLY A 96 -23.42 -32.17 5.15
CA GLY A 96 -23.55 -33.49 4.56
C GLY A 96 -22.35 -33.78 3.67
N ALA A 97 -21.58 -34.81 4.02
CA ALA A 97 -20.34 -35.14 3.33
C ALA A 97 -20.25 -36.63 2.99
N ARG A 98 -19.14 -37.05 2.39
CA ARG A 98 -18.96 -38.42 1.94
C ARG A 98 -18.77 -39.37 3.13
N GLY A 99 -19.83 -40.11 3.48
CA GLY A 99 -19.83 -41.04 4.61
C GLY A 99 -19.77 -40.35 5.98
N GLU A 100 -20.21 -39.08 6.07
CA GLU A 100 -20.28 -38.28 7.29
C GLU A 100 -21.52 -37.37 7.25
N ILE A 101 -22.18 -37.19 8.38
CA ILE A 101 -23.22 -36.18 8.60
C ILE A 101 -22.92 -35.45 9.90
N GLY A 102 -23.21 -34.16 9.94
CA GLY A 102 -22.87 -33.35 11.10
C GLY A 102 -23.38 -31.93 11.02
N TYR A 103 -22.87 -31.08 11.90
CA TYR A 103 -23.14 -29.66 11.92
C TYR A 103 -21.90 -28.89 12.40
N LEU A 104 -21.85 -27.58 12.18
CA LEU A 104 -20.77 -26.72 12.68
C LEU A 104 -21.13 -26.18 14.06
N GLU A 105 -20.17 -26.25 14.99
CA GLU A 105 -20.30 -25.74 16.35
C GLU A 105 -19.00 -25.06 16.80
N SER A 106 -19.12 -24.00 17.59
CA SER A 106 -17.97 -23.28 18.12
C SER A 106 -17.36 -24.01 19.32
N ASP A 107 -16.03 -24.11 19.37
CA ASP A 107 -15.34 -24.58 20.57
C ASP A 107 -15.31 -23.51 21.68
N THR A 108 -14.64 -23.82 22.80
CA THR A 108 -14.56 -22.92 23.98
C THR A 108 -13.85 -21.58 23.71
N LYS A 109 -13.13 -21.46 22.59
CA LYS A 109 -12.50 -20.22 22.12
C LYS A 109 -13.29 -19.53 21.01
N GLY A 110 -14.39 -20.12 20.55
CA GLY A 110 -15.23 -19.59 19.48
C GLY A 110 -14.82 -20.08 18.08
N ALA A 111 -13.90 -21.04 17.95
CA ALA A 111 -13.50 -21.55 16.65
C ALA A 111 -14.50 -22.61 16.17
N LEU A 112 -15.10 -22.42 14.99
CA LEU A 112 -15.98 -23.42 14.39
C LEU A 112 -15.26 -24.74 14.09
N LYS A 113 -15.89 -25.84 14.47
CA LYS A 113 -15.50 -27.21 14.17
C LYS A 113 -16.68 -28.00 13.66
N PHE A 114 -16.42 -28.97 12.80
CA PHE A 114 -17.42 -29.95 12.39
C PHE A 114 -17.65 -30.95 13.53
N MET A 115 -18.91 -31.13 13.90
CA MET A 115 -19.38 -32.08 14.90
C MET A 115 -20.13 -33.20 14.17
N SER A 116 -19.57 -34.41 14.21
CA SER A 116 -20.21 -35.59 13.62
C SER A 116 -21.44 -36.00 14.42
N LEU A 117 -22.51 -36.34 13.71
CA LEU A 117 -23.73 -36.94 14.27
C LEU A 117 -23.70 -38.47 14.25
N LEU A 118 -22.69 -39.07 13.61
CA LEU A 118 -22.53 -40.52 13.55
C LEU A 118 -21.71 -40.98 14.75
N ASP A 119 -22.38 -41.63 15.71
CA ASP A 119 -21.73 -42.29 16.84
C ASP A 119 -20.82 -43.44 16.35
N SER A 120 -19.53 -43.38 16.68
CA SER A 120 -18.55 -44.41 16.32
C SER A 120 -18.82 -45.78 16.95
N THR A 121 -19.68 -45.85 17.97
CA THR A 121 -20.09 -47.10 18.62
C THR A 121 -21.28 -47.79 17.96
N LEU A 122 -22.02 -47.08 17.09
CA LEU A 122 -23.16 -47.61 16.35
C LEU A 122 -22.74 -47.98 14.92
N ASN A 123 -23.12 -49.19 14.47
CA ASN A 123 -22.78 -49.66 13.13
C ASN A 123 -23.79 -49.12 12.11
N TYR A 124 -23.47 -47.97 11.52
CA TYR A 124 -24.28 -47.38 10.45
C TYR A 124 -24.02 -48.07 9.10
N PRO A 125 -25.05 -48.26 8.25
CA PRO A 125 -24.84 -48.73 6.89
C PRO A 125 -23.92 -47.77 6.13
N ALA A 126 -22.98 -48.31 5.35
CA ALA A 126 -22.12 -47.48 4.52
C ALA A 126 -22.96 -46.75 3.46
N PHE A 127 -22.99 -45.43 3.53
CA PHE A 127 -23.55 -44.57 2.48
C PHE A 127 -22.41 -43.79 1.82
N GLN A 128 -22.54 -43.55 0.52
CA GLN A 128 -21.50 -42.85 -0.22
C GLN A 128 -21.57 -41.33 0.02
N GLU A 129 -22.68 -40.69 -0.31
CA GLU A 129 -22.79 -39.23 -0.38
C GLU A 129 -24.17 -38.78 0.11
N ILE A 130 -24.22 -37.61 0.77
CA ILE A 130 -25.46 -36.92 1.10
C ILE A 130 -25.82 -36.02 -0.08
N ILE A 131 -26.93 -36.34 -0.75
CA ILE A 131 -27.37 -35.62 -1.94
C ILE A 131 -28.06 -34.30 -1.62
N GLN A 132 -28.71 -34.21 -0.44
CA GLN A 132 -29.47 -33.03 -0.04
C GLN A 132 -29.68 -33.02 1.48
N ILE A 133 -29.71 -31.82 2.07
CA ILE A 133 -30.20 -31.60 3.43
C ILE A 133 -31.50 -30.81 3.35
N VAL A 134 -32.55 -31.32 4.01
CA VAL A 134 -33.85 -30.66 4.06
C VAL A 134 -34.22 -30.36 5.50
N ILE A 135 -34.56 -29.11 5.77
CA ILE A 135 -35.09 -28.68 7.07
C ILE A 135 -36.61 -28.55 6.93
N SER A 136 -37.36 -29.32 7.73
CA SER A 136 -38.82 -29.32 7.75
C SER A 136 -39.31 -29.23 9.20
N GLY A 137 -39.73 -28.02 9.60
CA GLY A 137 -40.07 -27.73 11.00
C GLY A 137 -38.85 -27.86 11.90
N GLU A 138 -38.91 -28.76 12.88
CA GLU A 138 -37.81 -29.05 13.82
C GLU A 138 -36.97 -30.26 13.41
N THR A 139 -37.30 -30.91 12.29
CA THR A 139 -36.60 -32.11 11.82
C THR A 139 -35.67 -31.77 10.66
N ILE A 140 -34.44 -32.24 10.75
CA ILE A 140 -33.42 -32.10 9.71
C ILE A 140 -33.21 -33.45 9.05
N TYR A 141 -33.45 -33.53 7.76
CA TYR A 141 -33.29 -34.74 6.96
C TYR A 141 -31.98 -34.67 6.17
N PHE A 142 -31.05 -35.59 6.44
CA PHE A 142 -29.87 -35.83 5.62
C PHE A 142 -30.19 -36.99 4.67
N ILE A 143 -30.24 -36.70 3.37
CA ILE A 143 -30.74 -37.63 2.37
C ILE A 143 -29.56 -38.16 1.58
N ALA A 144 -29.39 -39.48 1.57
CA ALA A 144 -28.44 -40.21 0.75
C ALA A 144 -29.20 -41.01 -0.34
N GLU A 145 -28.47 -41.68 -1.23
CA GLU A 145 -29.07 -42.45 -2.33
C GLU A 145 -30.05 -43.54 -1.85
N ARG A 146 -29.78 -44.20 -0.72
CA ARG A 146 -30.59 -45.31 -0.19
C ARG A 146 -31.12 -45.08 1.21
N MET A 147 -30.69 -44.01 1.88
CA MET A 147 -30.92 -43.79 3.30
C MET A 147 -31.36 -42.35 3.55
N ILE A 148 -32.25 -42.17 4.52
CA ILE A 148 -32.60 -40.86 5.07
C ILE A 148 -32.29 -40.90 6.56
N PHE A 149 -31.41 -40.00 7.01
CA PHE A 149 -31.16 -39.76 8.43
C PHE A 149 -31.99 -38.57 8.86
N SER A 150 -32.79 -38.72 9.91
CA SER A 150 -33.62 -37.65 10.45
C SER A 150 -33.12 -37.28 11.84
N LEU A 151 -32.69 -36.03 12.00
CA LEU A 151 -32.27 -35.45 13.27
C LEU A 151 -33.43 -34.67 13.87
N ARG A 152 -33.85 -35.05 15.08
CA ARG A 152 -34.84 -34.33 15.89
C ARG A 152 -34.48 -34.48 17.37
N ASP A 153 -34.53 -33.41 18.14
CA ASP A 153 -34.20 -33.42 19.58
C ASP A 153 -32.82 -34.03 19.89
N ASN A 154 -31.84 -33.75 19.03
CA ASN A 154 -30.48 -34.30 19.07
C ASN A 154 -30.39 -35.84 18.93
N GLN A 155 -31.46 -36.49 18.48
CA GLN A 155 -31.50 -37.92 18.17
C GLN A 155 -31.53 -38.14 16.66
N VAL A 156 -30.68 -39.05 16.20
CA VAL A 156 -30.63 -39.46 14.79
C VAL A 156 -31.43 -40.75 14.62
N THR A 157 -32.41 -40.71 13.73
CA THR A 157 -33.15 -41.90 13.26
C THR A 157 -32.84 -42.16 11.81
N GLN A 158 -32.99 -43.40 11.36
CA GLN A 158 -32.68 -43.80 9.98
C GLN A 158 -33.88 -44.48 9.32
N TRP A 159 -34.02 -44.26 8.02
CA TRP A 159 -35.00 -44.92 7.17
C TRP A 159 -34.36 -45.35 5.85
N GLU A 160 -34.52 -46.61 5.48
CA GLU A 160 -34.01 -47.15 4.22
C GLU A 160 -35.07 -47.04 3.13
N SER A 161 -34.68 -46.47 2.00
CA SER A 161 -35.55 -46.30 0.85
C SER A 161 -35.65 -47.58 0.01
N PRO A 162 -36.86 -47.98 -0.43
CA PRO A 162 -37.03 -49.16 -1.28
C PRO A 162 -36.33 -49.00 -2.65
N ASN A 163 -36.19 -47.76 -3.12
CA ASN A 163 -35.60 -47.41 -4.41
C ASN A 163 -34.52 -46.33 -4.22
N SER A 164 -33.60 -46.22 -5.19
CA SER A 164 -32.58 -45.16 -5.20
C SER A 164 -33.26 -43.78 -5.28
N ILE A 165 -32.89 -42.88 -4.37
CA ILE A 165 -33.37 -41.50 -4.29
C ILE A 165 -32.50 -40.66 -5.23
N LEU A 166 -33.14 -40.06 -6.24
CA LEU A 166 -32.47 -39.21 -7.24
C LEU A 166 -32.44 -37.73 -6.82
N GLY A 167 -33.40 -37.29 -6.01
CA GLY A 167 -33.51 -35.91 -5.56
C GLY A 167 -34.55 -35.76 -4.45
N ALA A 168 -34.43 -34.68 -3.68
CA ALA A 168 -35.32 -34.36 -2.58
C ALA A 168 -35.61 -32.87 -2.50
N PHE A 169 -36.87 -32.51 -2.26
CA PHE A 169 -37.36 -31.15 -2.36
C PHE A 169 -38.39 -30.87 -1.28
N HIS A 170 -38.33 -29.69 -0.68
CA HIS A 170 -39.32 -29.25 0.31
C HIS A 170 -40.10 -28.06 -0.23
N VAL A 171 -41.38 -28.29 -0.53
CA VAL A 171 -42.27 -27.27 -1.10
C VAL A 171 -43.63 -27.37 -0.43
N ASN A 172 -44.20 -26.22 -0.05
CA ASN A 172 -45.52 -26.14 0.60
C ASN A 172 -45.65 -27.07 1.82
N ASN A 173 -44.60 -27.14 2.66
CA ASN A 173 -44.54 -27.96 3.88
C ASN A 173 -44.64 -29.49 3.63
N VAL A 174 -44.29 -29.95 2.43
CA VAL A 174 -44.24 -31.37 2.05
C VAL A 174 -42.85 -31.70 1.52
N LEU A 175 -42.27 -32.78 2.02
CA LEU A 175 -41.03 -33.35 1.49
C LEU A 175 -41.36 -34.28 0.33
N TYR A 176 -40.88 -33.95 -0.86
CA TYR A 176 -40.96 -34.76 -2.06
C TYR A 176 -39.63 -35.46 -2.32
N LEU A 177 -39.70 -36.74 -2.68
CA LEU A 177 -38.57 -37.58 -3.06
C LEU A 177 -38.80 -38.07 -4.49
N GLN A 178 -37.82 -37.87 -5.37
CA GLN A 178 -37.82 -38.53 -6.66
C GLN A 178 -37.12 -39.89 -6.50
N LEU A 179 -37.87 -40.97 -6.71
CA LEU A 179 -37.38 -42.33 -6.61
C LEU A 179 -37.20 -42.92 -8.01
N LYS A 180 -36.07 -43.60 -8.23
CA LYS A 180 -35.80 -44.35 -9.45
C LYS A 180 -36.91 -45.40 -9.69
N ASP A 181 -37.43 -45.45 -10.92
CA ASP A 181 -38.52 -46.35 -11.36
C ASP A 181 -39.90 -46.12 -10.71
N LYS A 182 -40.03 -45.14 -9.80
CA LYS A 182 -41.28 -44.81 -9.08
C LYS A 182 -41.72 -43.36 -9.30
N GLY A 183 -40.84 -42.50 -9.79
CA GLY A 183 -41.12 -41.09 -10.03
C GLY A 183 -41.21 -40.29 -8.72
N LEU A 184 -42.06 -39.27 -8.71
CA LEU A 184 -42.18 -38.34 -7.59
C LEU A 184 -43.13 -38.86 -6.49
N MET A 185 -42.63 -38.90 -5.26
CA MET A 185 -43.36 -39.37 -4.08
C MET A 185 -43.35 -38.29 -2.99
N SER A 186 -44.45 -38.08 -2.29
CA SER A 186 -44.46 -37.34 -1.03
C SER A 186 -44.06 -38.25 0.12
N PHE A 187 -43.13 -37.80 0.96
CA PHE A 187 -42.62 -38.50 2.13
C PHE A 187 -43.12 -37.84 3.41
N MET A 188 -43.82 -38.60 4.26
CA MET A 188 -44.30 -38.13 5.55
C MET A 188 -44.34 -39.30 6.53
N ASN A 189 -43.77 -39.13 7.74
CA ASN A 189 -43.75 -40.15 8.80
C ASN A 189 -43.27 -41.52 8.31
N SER A 190 -42.17 -41.56 7.55
CA SER A 190 -41.60 -42.80 7.00
C SER A 190 -42.52 -43.55 6.02
N THR A 191 -43.55 -42.88 5.50
CA THR A 191 -44.46 -43.40 4.48
C THR A 191 -44.31 -42.64 3.17
N LEU A 192 -44.31 -43.38 2.06
CA LEU A 192 -44.29 -42.84 0.71
C LEU A 192 -45.70 -42.86 0.12
N LYS A 193 -46.15 -41.73 -0.43
CA LYS A 193 -47.36 -41.65 -1.24
C LYS A 193 -47.00 -41.07 -2.61
N ILE A 194 -47.64 -41.57 -3.66
CA ILE A 194 -47.42 -41.03 -5.02
C ILE A 194 -47.89 -39.58 -5.05
N ALA A 195 -47.02 -38.67 -5.50
CA ALA A 195 -47.39 -37.28 -5.73
C ALA A 195 -47.90 -37.15 -7.17
N GLY A 196 -49.19 -36.87 -7.35
CA GLY A 196 -49.80 -36.73 -8.68
C GLY A 196 -49.80 -38.00 -9.54
N GLN A 197 -49.79 -37.87 -10.87
CA GLN A 197 -49.60 -38.99 -11.82
C GLN A 197 -48.10 -39.35 -11.96
N GLY A 198 -47.41 -39.50 -10.82
CA GLY A 198 -45.95 -39.51 -10.70
C GLY A 198 -45.19 -40.57 -11.53
N SER A 199 -45.86 -41.59 -12.07
CA SER A 199 -45.26 -42.57 -12.98
C SER A 199 -44.82 -41.97 -14.33
N GLN A 200 -45.26 -40.77 -14.71
CA GLN A 200 -44.82 -40.13 -15.96
C GLN A 200 -43.38 -39.57 -15.91
N LEU A 201 -42.82 -39.39 -14.71
CA LEU A 201 -41.47 -38.84 -14.50
C LEU A 201 -40.42 -39.94 -14.22
N SER A 202 -40.75 -41.22 -14.40
CA SER A 202 -39.99 -42.33 -13.81
C SER A 202 -38.66 -42.69 -14.48
N ASP A 203 -38.40 -42.28 -15.74
CA ASP A 203 -37.29 -42.89 -16.51
C ASP A 203 -36.37 -41.94 -17.31
N ALA A 204 -36.69 -40.65 -17.52
CA ALA A 204 -35.91 -39.79 -18.43
C ALA A 204 -35.52 -38.39 -17.92
N ALA A 205 -36.10 -37.91 -16.82
CA ALA A 205 -35.91 -36.52 -16.36
C ALA A 205 -35.63 -36.47 -14.85
N VAL A 206 -34.38 -36.19 -14.49
CA VAL A 206 -34.01 -35.91 -13.09
C VAL A 206 -34.53 -34.52 -12.75
N ILE A 207 -35.32 -34.42 -11.69
CA ILE A 207 -35.76 -33.13 -11.15
C ILE A 207 -34.56 -32.49 -10.46
N THR A 208 -34.32 -31.22 -10.75
CA THR A 208 -33.19 -30.47 -10.19
C THR A 208 -33.65 -29.33 -9.29
N ALA A 209 -34.88 -28.85 -9.45
CA ALA A 209 -35.52 -27.94 -8.50
C ALA A 209 -37.04 -28.12 -8.48
N MET A 210 -37.65 -27.86 -7.32
CA MET A 210 -39.08 -27.67 -7.19
C MET A 210 -39.32 -26.38 -6.41
N LEU A 211 -40.07 -25.46 -6.98
CA LEU A 211 -40.28 -24.11 -6.45
C LEU A 211 -41.77 -23.80 -6.32
N PRO A 212 -42.19 -23.13 -5.24
CA PRO A 212 -43.55 -22.60 -5.17
C PRO A 212 -43.72 -21.55 -6.28
N PHE A 213 -44.75 -21.72 -7.11
CA PHE A 213 -45.03 -20.83 -8.24
C PHE A 213 -46.21 -19.91 -7.91
N ASN A 214 -47.36 -20.49 -7.55
CA ASN A 214 -48.55 -19.81 -7.01
C ASN A 214 -49.19 -20.71 -5.93
N GLU A 215 -50.23 -20.24 -5.20
CA GLU A 215 -50.80 -20.98 -4.05
C GLU A 215 -51.06 -22.48 -4.28
N ASN A 216 -51.44 -22.88 -5.51
CA ASN A 216 -51.74 -24.28 -5.86
C ASN A 216 -50.83 -24.87 -6.96
N LYS A 217 -49.77 -24.18 -7.39
CA LYS A 217 -48.88 -24.62 -8.47
C LYS A 217 -47.44 -24.70 -8.01
N ILE A 218 -46.76 -25.77 -8.42
CA ILE A 218 -45.33 -25.96 -8.18
C ILE A 218 -44.62 -25.98 -9.53
N LEU A 219 -43.61 -25.13 -9.68
CA LEU A 219 -42.70 -25.15 -10.82
C LEU A 219 -41.66 -26.25 -10.58
N ILE A 220 -41.49 -27.14 -11.54
CA ILE A 220 -40.53 -28.24 -11.52
C ILE A 220 -39.53 -27.99 -12.63
N ALA A 221 -38.26 -27.83 -12.25
CA ALA A 221 -37.17 -27.79 -13.20
C ALA A 221 -36.54 -29.18 -13.34
N THR A 222 -36.24 -29.58 -14.57
CA THR A 222 -35.69 -30.88 -14.89
C THR A 222 -34.40 -30.76 -15.71
N SER A 223 -33.55 -31.78 -15.65
CA SER A 223 -32.29 -31.78 -16.39
C SER A 223 -32.45 -31.98 -17.91
N THR A 224 -33.56 -32.55 -18.38
CA THR A 224 -33.74 -32.93 -19.80
C THR A 224 -35.04 -32.45 -20.44
N GLN A 225 -36.06 -32.09 -19.66
CA GLN A 225 -37.38 -31.69 -20.15
C GLN A 225 -37.70 -30.20 -19.91
N GLY A 226 -36.71 -29.41 -19.48
CA GLY A 226 -36.92 -28.00 -19.15
C GLY A 226 -37.84 -27.83 -17.94
N LEU A 227 -38.83 -26.95 -18.06
CA LEU A 227 -39.74 -26.57 -16.99
C LEU A 227 -41.12 -27.24 -17.13
N LEU A 228 -41.64 -27.72 -16.00
CA LEU A 228 -42.97 -28.31 -15.87
C LEU A 228 -43.74 -27.61 -14.75
N LEU A 229 -45.06 -27.51 -14.86
CA LEU A 229 -45.95 -27.09 -13.79
C LEU A 229 -46.71 -28.28 -13.24
N LEU A 230 -46.65 -28.46 -11.92
CA LEU A 230 -47.47 -29.40 -11.18
C LEU A 230 -48.68 -28.64 -10.58
N ASN A 231 -49.87 -29.01 -11.04
CA ASN A 231 -51.13 -28.43 -10.58
C ASN A 231 -52.11 -29.55 -10.22
N ASN A 232 -52.52 -29.64 -8.94
CA ASN A 232 -53.45 -30.66 -8.44
C ASN A 232 -53.08 -32.11 -8.86
N GLY A 233 -51.78 -32.43 -8.87
CA GLY A 233 -51.29 -33.76 -9.25
C GLY A 233 -51.13 -34.02 -10.75
N ILE A 234 -51.42 -33.04 -11.61
CA ILE A 234 -51.24 -33.11 -13.05
C ILE A 234 -49.98 -32.34 -13.45
N TYR A 235 -49.16 -32.95 -14.29
CA TYR A 235 -47.97 -32.33 -14.88
C TYR A 235 -48.32 -31.73 -16.24
N GLN A 236 -47.89 -30.50 -16.46
CA GLN A 236 -48.03 -29.81 -17.75
C GLN A 236 -46.69 -29.17 -18.11
N ALA A 237 -46.30 -29.24 -19.38
CA ALA A 237 -45.13 -28.49 -19.85
C ALA A 237 -45.38 -26.99 -19.67
N PHE A 238 -44.36 -26.26 -19.21
CA PHE A 238 -44.41 -24.81 -19.14
C PHE A 238 -43.95 -24.26 -20.50
N GLU A 239 -44.88 -24.21 -21.46
CA GLU A 239 -44.62 -23.79 -22.84
C GLU A 239 -44.39 -22.28 -22.94
N THR A 240 -43.18 -21.85 -22.59
CA THR A 240 -42.75 -20.45 -22.56
C THR A 240 -41.48 -20.24 -23.39
N PRO A 241 -41.13 -18.99 -23.76
CA PRO A 241 -39.95 -18.72 -24.60
C PRO A 241 -38.65 -19.32 -24.04
N VAL A 242 -38.50 -19.38 -22.71
CA VAL A 242 -37.30 -19.95 -22.07
C VAL A 242 -37.16 -21.46 -22.29
N GLN A 243 -38.24 -22.17 -22.63
CA GLN A 243 -38.22 -23.63 -22.77
C GLN A 243 -37.23 -24.10 -23.85
N GLU A 244 -37.12 -23.39 -24.99
CA GLU A 244 -36.15 -23.75 -26.03
C GLU A 244 -34.70 -23.63 -25.54
N LEU A 245 -34.42 -22.60 -24.74
CA LEU A 245 -33.10 -22.36 -24.14
C LEU A 245 -32.73 -23.48 -23.16
N LEU A 246 -33.67 -23.88 -22.29
CA LEU A 246 -33.43 -24.88 -21.24
C LEU A 246 -33.36 -26.32 -21.76
N LEU A 247 -34.04 -26.63 -22.88
CA LEU A 247 -33.88 -27.93 -23.54
C LEU A 247 -32.46 -28.13 -24.11
N LYS A 248 -31.81 -27.04 -24.56
CA LYS A 248 -30.41 -27.06 -25.03
C LYS A 248 -29.40 -26.95 -23.88
N ASN A 249 -29.82 -26.41 -22.73
CA ASN A 249 -28.99 -26.12 -21.57
C ASN A 249 -29.59 -26.72 -20.29
N PRO A 250 -29.22 -27.97 -19.93
CA PRO A 250 -29.76 -28.67 -18.77
C PRO A 250 -29.72 -27.84 -17.48
N VAL A 251 -30.87 -27.75 -16.79
CA VAL A 251 -31.03 -27.06 -15.50
C VAL A 251 -30.42 -27.89 -14.40
N THR A 252 -29.58 -27.28 -13.56
CA THR A 252 -28.90 -27.92 -12.42
C THR A 252 -29.52 -27.57 -11.07
N GLY A 253 -30.29 -26.49 -10.99
CA GLY A 253 -31.02 -26.08 -9.79
C GLY A 253 -31.77 -24.77 -10.02
N GLY A 254 -32.53 -24.32 -9.03
CA GLY A 254 -33.27 -23.07 -9.10
C GLY A 254 -33.78 -22.60 -7.74
N LEU A 255 -34.04 -21.30 -7.63
CA LEU A 255 -34.57 -20.65 -6.45
C LEU A 255 -35.40 -19.40 -6.81
N ASN A 256 -36.30 -18.99 -5.91
CA ASN A 256 -37.05 -17.74 -6.04
C ASN A 256 -36.21 -16.59 -5.47
N LEU A 257 -36.12 -15.48 -6.20
CA LEU A 257 -35.46 -14.26 -5.77
C LEU A 257 -36.44 -13.34 -5.01
N SER A 258 -35.88 -12.36 -4.31
CA SER A 258 -36.64 -11.51 -3.38
C SER A 258 -37.60 -10.52 -4.06
N ASP A 259 -37.45 -10.30 -5.36
CA ASP A 259 -38.31 -9.49 -6.22
C ASP A 259 -39.42 -10.32 -6.91
N GLY A 260 -39.47 -11.62 -6.65
CA GLY A 260 -40.39 -12.54 -7.29
C GLY A 260 -39.91 -13.08 -8.65
N THR A 261 -38.70 -12.77 -9.10
CA THR A 261 -38.13 -13.48 -10.26
C THR A 261 -37.59 -14.85 -9.87
N ILE A 262 -37.31 -15.71 -10.85
CA ILE A 262 -36.79 -17.07 -10.63
C ILE A 262 -35.40 -17.17 -11.25
N ALA A 263 -34.43 -17.61 -10.46
CA ALA A 263 -33.07 -17.91 -10.93
C ALA A 263 -32.93 -19.40 -11.20
N LEU A 264 -32.47 -19.75 -12.41
CA LEU A 264 -32.25 -21.12 -12.86
C LEU A 264 -30.76 -21.31 -13.19
N GLY A 265 -30.09 -22.16 -12.43
CA GLY A 265 -28.71 -22.56 -12.71
C GLY A 265 -28.68 -23.59 -13.82
N THR A 266 -27.73 -23.49 -14.74
CA THR A 266 -27.58 -24.43 -15.85
C THR A 266 -26.17 -25.01 -15.92
N SER A 267 -26.04 -26.12 -16.65
CA SER A 267 -24.74 -26.78 -16.87
C SER A 267 -23.88 -26.12 -17.95
N ARG A 268 -24.45 -25.24 -18.79
CA ARG A 268 -23.80 -24.71 -20.00
C ARG A 268 -23.93 -23.21 -20.22
N LYS A 269 -24.98 -22.56 -19.68
CA LYS A 269 -25.30 -21.14 -19.94
C LYS A 269 -25.45 -20.35 -18.63
N GLY A 270 -24.68 -20.72 -17.61
CA GLY A 270 -24.63 -19.99 -16.35
C GLY A 270 -25.98 -19.97 -15.64
N VAL A 271 -26.40 -18.79 -15.19
CA VAL A 271 -27.71 -18.55 -14.56
C VAL A 271 -28.65 -17.85 -15.54
N VAL A 272 -29.88 -18.35 -15.63
CA VAL A 272 -30.96 -17.75 -16.41
C VAL A 272 -32.01 -17.20 -15.45
N ILE A 273 -32.37 -15.93 -15.63
CA ILE A 273 -33.33 -15.23 -14.79
C ILE A 273 -34.62 -15.05 -15.57
N ILE A 274 -35.74 -15.48 -14.99
CA ILE A 274 -37.05 -15.41 -15.63
C ILE A 274 -38.09 -14.74 -14.75
N ASN A 275 -39.09 -14.12 -15.39
CA ASN A 275 -40.33 -13.72 -14.72
C ASN A 275 -41.27 -14.93 -14.56
N HIS A 276 -42.42 -14.70 -13.91
CA HIS A 276 -43.46 -15.73 -13.75
C HIS A 276 -44.18 -16.09 -15.08
N ASP A 277 -44.04 -15.29 -16.13
CA ASP A 277 -44.60 -15.59 -17.45
C ASP A 277 -43.66 -16.47 -18.30
N GLY A 278 -42.43 -16.70 -17.82
CA GLY A 278 -41.40 -17.50 -18.49
C GLY A 278 -40.61 -16.74 -19.55
N ASP A 279 -40.66 -15.41 -19.55
CA ASP A 279 -39.78 -14.57 -20.34
C ASP A 279 -38.39 -14.52 -19.70
N VAL A 280 -37.37 -14.60 -20.54
CA VAL A 280 -35.98 -14.44 -20.12
C VAL A 280 -35.70 -12.96 -19.89
N LEU A 281 -35.39 -12.61 -18.64
CA LEU A 281 -35.03 -11.25 -18.25
C LEU A 281 -33.53 -11.01 -18.37
N GLN A 282 -32.73 -12.04 -18.05
CA GLN A 282 -31.27 -11.93 -18.05
C GLN A 282 -30.62 -13.30 -18.15
N ILE A 283 -29.45 -13.36 -18.81
CA ILE A 283 -28.58 -14.54 -18.85
C ILE A 283 -27.21 -14.12 -18.31
N ILE A 284 -26.76 -14.80 -17.26
CA ILE A 284 -25.50 -14.50 -16.59
C ILE A 284 -24.58 -15.72 -16.74
N ASP A 285 -23.78 -15.70 -17.78
CA ASP A 285 -22.79 -16.72 -18.11
C ASP A 285 -21.38 -16.13 -18.20
N LYS A 286 -20.47 -16.84 -18.86
CA LYS A 286 -19.08 -16.40 -19.00
C LYS A 286 -18.91 -15.09 -19.79
N GLU A 287 -19.79 -14.81 -20.74
CA GLU A 287 -19.81 -13.55 -21.49
C GLU A 287 -20.25 -12.41 -20.54
N ALA A 288 -21.21 -12.71 -19.66
CA ALA A 288 -21.66 -11.83 -18.57
C ALA A 288 -20.76 -11.84 -17.31
N SER A 289 -19.45 -12.06 -17.47
CA SER A 289 -18.44 -12.03 -16.41
C SER A 289 -18.48 -13.15 -15.35
N LEU A 290 -19.26 -14.21 -15.53
CA LEU A 290 -19.18 -15.41 -14.68
C LEU A 290 -17.88 -16.18 -14.98
N GLN A 291 -17.13 -16.63 -13.97
CA GLN A 291 -15.89 -17.37 -14.23
C GLN A 291 -16.11 -18.75 -14.91
N ASN A 292 -17.30 -19.35 -14.75
CA ASN A 292 -17.63 -20.65 -15.31
C ASN A 292 -19.14 -20.79 -15.54
N SER A 293 -19.56 -21.29 -16.70
CA SER A 293 -20.99 -21.42 -17.03
C SER A 293 -21.68 -22.65 -16.41
N PHE A 294 -20.96 -23.53 -15.71
CA PHE A 294 -21.54 -24.69 -15.03
C PHE A 294 -21.85 -24.33 -13.58
N VAL A 295 -23.14 -24.12 -13.30
CA VAL A 295 -23.67 -23.85 -11.96
C VAL A 295 -23.94 -25.16 -11.24
N ARG A 296 -23.38 -25.36 -10.04
CA ARG A 296 -23.61 -26.56 -9.21
C ARG A 296 -24.66 -26.33 -8.13
N SER A 297 -24.57 -25.21 -7.44
CA SER A 297 -25.51 -24.83 -6.37
C SER A 297 -25.63 -23.32 -6.32
N MET A 298 -26.77 -22.83 -5.88
CA MET A 298 -27.04 -21.41 -5.68
C MET A 298 -27.69 -21.18 -4.31
N SER A 299 -27.40 -20.05 -3.71
CA SER A 299 -28.09 -19.53 -2.52
C SER A 299 -28.34 -18.04 -2.75
N ALA A 300 -29.48 -17.54 -2.31
CA ALA A 300 -29.78 -16.11 -2.36
C ALA A 300 -29.96 -15.60 -0.93
N SER A 301 -29.41 -14.42 -0.66
CA SER A 301 -29.66 -13.67 0.57
C SER A 301 -30.82 -12.69 0.38
N ASN A 302 -31.29 -12.12 1.50
CA ASN A 302 -32.41 -11.18 1.50
C ASN A 302 -32.08 -9.79 0.90
N ASP A 303 -30.80 -9.49 0.64
CA ASP A 303 -30.30 -8.22 0.08
C ASP A 303 -30.02 -8.23 -1.42
N ASN A 304 -30.67 -9.12 -2.18
CA ASN A 304 -30.43 -9.24 -3.62
C ASN A 304 -29.01 -9.73 -3.94
N THR A 305 -28.38 -10.53 -3.07
CA THR A 305 -27.12 -11.19 -3.41
C THR A 305 -27.36 -12.66 -3.74
N LEU A 306 -26.97 -13.06 -4.96
CA LEU A 306 -26.99 -14.43 -5.43
C LEU A 306 -25.57 -15.01 -5.36
N PHE A 307 -25.41 -15.98 -4.49
CA PHE A 307 -24.18 -16.75 -4.31
C PHE A 307 -24.24 -18.02 -5.15
N ILE A 308 -23.18 -18.27 -5.91
CA ILE A 308 -23.12 -19.37 -6.86
C ILE A 308 -21.87 -20.19 -6.62
N ALA A 309 -22.06 -21.47 -6.28
CA ALA A 309 -21.01 -22.46 -6.36
C ALA A 309 -20.91 -22.97 -7.80
N LEU A 310 -19.77 -22.73 -8.41
CA LEU A 310 -19.48 -23.17 -9.78
C LEU A 310 -18.65 -24.43 -9.78
N ASN A 311 -18.59 -25.08 -10.95
CA ASN A 311 -17.63 -26.17 -11.15
C ASN A 311 -16.16 -25.69 -11.08
N ASN A 312 -15.91 -24.39 -11.26
CA ASN A 312 -14.62 -23.77 -11.01
C ASN A 312 -14.85 -22.41 -10.33
N GLY A 313 -14.58 -22.33 -9.03
CA GLY A 313 -14.70 -21.13 -8.21
C GLY A 313 -16.08 -20.86 -7.62
N VAL A 314 -16.22 -19.72 -6.95
CA VAL A 314 -17.46 -19.18 -6.37
C VAL A 314 -17.71 -17.80 -6.96
N SER A 315 -18.96 -17.48 -7.31
CA SER A 315 -19.32 -16.16 -7.81
C SER A 315 -20.45 -15.56 -6.98
N VAL A 316 -20.39 -14.25 -6.80
CA VAL A 316 -21.35 -13.45 -6.05
C VAL A 316 -21.89 -12.39 -6.99
N ILE A 317 -23.21 -12.33 -7.10
CA ILE A 317 -23.91 -11.50 -8.07
C ILE A 317 -24.95 -10.67 -7.37
N GLU A 318 -24.96 -9.36 -7.65
CA GLU A 318 -26.04 -8.50 -7.21
C GLU A 318 -27.23 -8.64 -8.17
N ILE A 319 -28.32 -9.26 -7.72
CA ILE A 319 -29.54 -9.43 -8.51
C ILE A 319 -30.84 -9.48 -7.66
N PRO A 320 -31.87 -8.67 -7.99
CA PRO A 320 -31.86 -7.60 -9.00
C PRO A 320 -30.92 -6.46 -8.60
N SER A 321 -30.17 -5.94 -9.58
CA SER A 321 -29.33 -4.75 -9.39
C SER A 321 -29.96 -3.53 -10.01
N ALA A 322 -29.86 -2.39 -9.30
CA ALA A 322 -30.26 -1.09 -9.83
C ALA A 322 -29.35 -0.64 -10.98
N PHE A 323 -28.11 -1.13 -11.03
CA PHE A 323 -27.13 -0.81 -12.07
C PHE A 323 -26.81 -2.05 -12.91
N SER A 324 -26.73 -1.86 -14.23
CA SER A 324 -26.27 -2.90 -15.16
C SER A 324 -25.38 -2.29 -16.24
N PHE A 325 -24.43 -3.06 -16.76
CA PHE A 325 -23.35 -2.55 -17.60
C PHE A 325 -23.36 -3.19 -18.99
N PHE A 326 -23.07 -2.38 -20.00
CA PHE A 326 -22.79 -2.84 -21.36
C PHE A 326 -21.39 -2.34 -21.72
N ASP A 327 -20.47 -3.29 -21.90
CA ASP A 327 -19.07 -3.07 -22.27
C ASP A 327 -18.73 -3.87 -23.53
N GLU A 328 -17.45 -4.02 -23.84
CA GLU A 328 -16.97 -4.82 -24.97
C GLU A 328 -17.51 -6.25 -24.96
N LYS A 329 -17.75 -6.85 -23.78
CA LYS A 329 -18.30 -8.22 -23.68
C LYS A 329 -19.76 -8.29 -24.13
N SER A 330 -20.47 -7.17 -24.09
CA SER A 330 -21.83 -7.04 -24.62
C SER A 330 -21.87 -6.71 -26.11
N GLY A 331 -20.70 -6.60 -26.76
CA GLY A 331 -20.58 -6.17 -28.16
C GLY A 331 -20.55 -4.65 -28.35
N LEU A 332 -20.53 -3.87 -27.25
CA LEU A 332 -20.42 -2.41 -27.31
C LEU A 332 -18.95 -2.01 -27.23
N GLU A 333 -18.34 -1.71 -28.37
CA GLU A 333 -16.93 -1.37 -28.45
C GLU A 333 -16.70 0.15 -28.46
N GLY A 334 -15.66 0.57 -27.73
CA GLY A 334 -15.28 1.98 -27.60
C GLY A 334 -16.09 2.75 -26.58
N ALA A 335 -15.60 3.95 -26.24
CA ALA A 335 -16.27 4.82 -25.29
C ALA A 335 -17.47 5.54 -25.92
N VAL A 336 -18.52 5.72 -25.11
CA VAL A 336 -19.84 6.19 -25.56
C VAL A 336 -19.91 7.71 -25.53
N ASN A 337 -20.20 8.32 -26.68
CA ASN A 337 -20.32 9.76 -26.86
C ASN A 337 -21.78 10.24 -26.78
N ASP A 338 -22.71 9.49 -27.36
CA ASP A 338 -24.12 9.89 -27.40
C ASP A 338 -25.07 8.68 -27.44
N ILE A 339 -26.31 8.86 -26.98
CA ILE A 339 -27.30 7.81 -26.80
C ILE A 339 -28.66 8.33 -27.25
N ILE A 340 -29.35 7.57 -28.10
CA ILE A 340 -30.72 7.94 -28.51
C ILE A 340 -31.58 6.71 -28.72
N ARG A 341 -32.88 6.84 -28.43
CA ARG A 341 -33.89 5.84 -28.77
C ARG A 341 -34.67 6.27 -30.00
N PHE A 342 -34.63 5.46 -31.05
CA PHE A 342 -35.33 5.70 -32.31
C PHE A 342 -36.05 4.44 -32.78
N ASN A 343 -37.35 4.56 -33.13
CA ASN A 343 -38.20 3.42 -33.53
C ASN A 343 -38.14 2.21 -32.60
N ASN A 344 -38.22 2.48 -31.29
CA ASN A 344 -38.11 1.49 -30.19
C ASN A 344 -36.74 0.81 -30.04
N LYS A 345 -35.74 1.15 -30.85
CA LYS A 345 -34.37 0.64 -30.72
C LYS A 345 -33.46 1.65 -30.03
N LEU A 346 -32.57 1.15 -29.19
CA LEU A 346 -31.52 1.92 -28.56
C LEU A 346 -30.31 1.98 -29.48
N TYR A 347 -29.87 3.20 -29.83
CA TYR A 347 -28.67 3.47 -30.61
C TYR A 347 -27.63 4.17 -29.73
N VAL A 348 -26.37 3.77 -29.88
CA VAL A 348 -25.26 4.25 -29.06
C VAL A 348 -24.09 4.63 -29.97
N ALA A 349 -23.74 5.91 -29.97
CA ALA A 349 -22.60 6.44 -30.69
C ALA A 349 -21.32 6.26 -29.86
N THR A 350 -20.28 5.70 -30.46
CA THR A 350 -18.98 5.48 -29.81
C THR A 350 -17.83 5.95 -30.69
N TYR A 351 -16.61 5.99 -30.14
CA TYR A 351 -15.39 6.23 -30.92
C TYR A 351 -15.11 5.16 -32.00
N GLN A 352 -15.73 3.99 -31.91
CA GLN A 352 -15.53 2.88 -32.85
C GLN A 352 -16.69 2.71 -33.84
N GLY A 353 -17.71 3.56 -33.78
CA GLY A 353 -18.84 3.49 -34.70
C GLY A 353 -20.18 3.80 -34.06
N LEU A 354 -21.25 3.39 -34.74
CA LEU A 354 -22.62 3.45 -34.23
C LEU A 354 -23.13 2.03 -34.00
N PHE A 355 -23.63 1.78 -32.80
CA PHE A 355 -24.15 0.49 -32.37
C PHE A 355 -25.65 0.58 -32.11
N PHE A 356 -26.35 -0.54 -32.25
CA PHE A 356 -27.74 -0.67 -31.80
C PHE A 356 -27.92 -1.92 -30.96
N TYR A 357 -28.86 -1.88 -30.01
CA TYR A 357 -29.16 -3.04 -29.17
C TYR A 357 -30.02 -4.07 -29.91
N ASP A 358 -29.65 -5.34 -29.80
CA ASP A 358 -30.36 -6.49 -30.35
C ASP A 358 -30.83 -7.43 -29.23
N ASP A 359 -32.15 -7.49 -29.06
CA ASP A 359 -32.84 -8.32 -28.05
C ASP A 359 -32.52 -9.81 -28.18
N ALA A 360 -32.21 -10.31 -29.40
CA ALA A 360 -31.98 -11.73 -29.63
C ALA A 360 -30.69 -12.26 -29.02
N ILE A 361 -29.68 -11.39 -28.91
CA ILE A 361 -28.36 -11.70 -28.34
C ILE A 361 -28.13 -11.01 -26.99
N PHE A 362 -29.10 -10.23 -26.51
CA PHE A 362 -29.00 -9.42 -25.30
C PHE A 362 -27.77 -8.47 -25.29
N GLY A 363 -27.44 -7.90 -26.44
CA GLY A 363 -26.19 -7.15 -26.63
C GLY A 363 -26.25 -6.14 -27.78
N PHE A 364 -25.12 -5.49 -28.06
CA PHE A 364 -24.97 -4.47 -29.10
C PHE A 364 -24.36 -5.05 -30.37
N VAL A 365 -24.83 -4.54 -31.51
CA VAL A 365 -24.34 -4.88 -32.85
C VAL A 365 -23.89 -3.60 -33.56
N PRO A 366 -22.69 -3.58 -34.18
CA PRO A 366 -22.22 -2.42 -34.94
C PRO A 366 -22.97 -2.27 -36.26
N LEU A 367 -23.23 -1.02 -36.66
CA LEU A 367 -23.66 -0.69 -38.02
C LEU A 367 -22.46 -0.70 -38.97
N LYS A 368 -22.49 -1.63 -39.93
CA LYS A 368 -21.36 -1.92 -40.82
C LYS A 368 -20.82 -0.75 -41.62
N ASP A 369 -21.65 0.26 -41.87
CA ASP A 369 -21.27 1.42 -42.68
C ASP A 369 -20.69 2.57 -41.84
N ILE A 370 -20.91 2.57 -40.51
CA ILE A 370 -20.45 3.61 -39.57
C ILE A 370 -19.49 2.95 -38.59
N ILE A 371 -18.24 2.82 -39.01
CA ILE A 371 -17.15 2.15 -38.27
C ILE A 371 -16.11 3.12 -37.71
N ALA A 372 -16.35 4.42 -37.86
CA ALA A 372 -15.50 5.47 -37.32
C ALA A 372 -16.26 6.27 -36.25
N ALA A 373 -15.53 7.09 -35.48
CA ALA A 373 -16.09 7.82 -34.36
C ALA A 373 -17.40 8.52 -34.72
N CYS A 374 -18.47 8.14 -34.03
CA CYS A 374 -19.77 8.79 -34.05
C CYS A 374 -19.85 9.68 -32.81
N TRP A 375 -20.14 10.96 -33.03
CA TRP A 375 -20.05 11.97 -31.98
C TRP A 375 -21.41 12.39 -31.45
N SER A 376 -22.40 12.51 -32.34
CA SER A 376 -23.74 13.00 -31.97
C SER A 376 -24.82 12.37 -32.84
N LEU A 377 -26.00 12.17 -32.24
CA LEU A 377 -27.18 11.56 -32.84
C LEU A 377 -28.38 12.49 -32.67
N GLU A 378 -29.15 12.71 -33.74
CA GLU A 378 -30.34 13.56 -33.66
C GLU A 378 -31.43 13.08 -34.63
N VAL A 379 -32.69 13.24 -34.24
CA VAL A 379 -33.83 12.86 -35.08
C VAL A 379 -34.34 14.08 -35.84
N VAL A 380 -34.08 14.13 -37.16
CA VAL A 380 -34.50 15.23 -38.04
C VAL A 380 -35.65 14.78 -38.94
N GLY A 381 -36.81 15.39 -38.74
CA GLY A 381 -38.07 14.94 -39.31
C GLY A 381 -38.48 13.58 -38.72
N ASP A 382 -38.45 12.55 -39.57
CA ASP A 382 -38.74 11.16 -39.22
C ASP A 382 -37.53 10.23 -39.42
N GLU A 383 -36.33 10.79 -39.54
CA GLU A 383 -35.08 10.05 -39.79
C GLU A 383 -34.05 10.32 -38.69
N LEU A 384 -33.29 9.29 -38.31
CA LEU A 384 -32.16 9.42 -37.40
C LEU A 384 -30.92 9.83 -38.18
N ILE A 385 -30.24 10.88 -37.74
CA ILE A 385 -29.02 11.40 -38.33
C ILE A 385 -27.85 11.13 -37.38
N ALA A 386 -26.76 10.61 -37.92
CA ALA A 386 -25.51 10.39 -37.19
C ALA A 386 -24.43 11.35 -37.71
N ALA A 387 -23.89 12.17 -36.80
CA ALA A 387 -22.72 13.01 -37.03
C ALA A 387 -21.46 12.21 -36.68
N THR A 388 -20.63 11.97 -37.69
CA THR A 388 -19.48 11.09 -37.57
C THR A 388 -18.24 11.72 -38.18
N SER A 389 -17.09 11.14 -37.86
CA SER A 389 -15.82 11.49 -38.48
C SER A 389 -15.74 11.21 -39.99
N GLN A 390 -16.58 10.30 -40.51
CA GLN A 390 -16.67 9.99 -41.94
C GLN A 390 -17.67 10.87 -42.69
N GLY A 391 -18.59 11.51 -41.97
CA GLY A 391 -19.75 12.12 -42.61
C GLY A 391 -21.00 12.23 -41.76
N LEU A 392 -22.02 12.83 -42.37
CA LEU A 392 -23.40 12.77 -41.90
C LEU A 392 -24.12 11.59 -42.56
N PHE A 393 -24.72 10.72 -41.76
CA PHE A 393 -25.45 9.56 -42.23
C PHE A 393 -26.91 9.60 -41.79
N VAL A 394 -27.82 9.22 -42.68
CA VAL A 394 -29.17 8.79 -42.30
C VAL A 394 -29.12 7.34 -41.85
N VAL A 395 -29.68 7.04 -40.69
CA VAL A 395 -29.75 5.69 -40.11
C VAL A 395 -31.18 5.21 -40.10
N ASN A 396 -31.44 4.10 -40.79
CA ASN A 396 -32.73 3.44 -40.88
C ASN A 396 -32.59 1.96 -40.54
N ASN A 397 -32.80 1.62 -39.27
CA ASN A 397 -32.62 0.26 -38.75
C ASN A 397 -31.17 -0.23 -38.93
N MET A 398 -30.92 -1.15 -39.87
CA MET A 398 -29.58 -1.66 -40.21
C MET A 398 -28.96 -1.00 -41.46
N ASN A 399 -29.73 -0.19 -42.18
CA ASN A 399 -29.26 0.46 -43.40
C ASN A 399 -28.83 1.89 -43.08
N THR A 400 -27.77 2.34 -43.73
CA THR A 400 -27.33 3.73 -43.66
C THR A 400 -27.27 4.35 -45.05
N ASN A 401 -27.44 5.67 -45.13
CA ASN A 401 -27.22 6.44 -46.35
C ASN A 401 -26.38 7.68 -46.03
N LEU A 402 -25.28 7.84 -46.75
CA LEU A 402 -24.42 9.02 -46.61
C LEU A 402 -25.10 10.27 -47.19
N ILE A 403 -25.22 11.31 -46.37
CA ILE A 403 -25.67 12.66 -46.78
C ILE A 403 -24.47 13.46 -47.30
N ARG A 404 -23.36 13.42 -46.54
CA ARG A 404 -22.15 14.22 -46.80
C ARG A 404 -20.93 13.54 -46.22
N ASP A 405 -19.82 13.56 -46.96
CA ASP A 405 -18.51 12.94 -46.64
C ASP A 405 -17.55 13.89 -45.93
N ARG A 406 -18.04 14.64 -44.92
CA ARG A 406 -17.23 15.59 -44.14
C ARG A 406 -17.36 15.35 -42.64
N PHE A 407 -16.28 15.61 -41.93
CA PHE A 407 -16.19 15.43 -40.48
C PHE A 407 -17.20 16.32 -39.74
N ALA A 408 -18.18 15.71 -39.08
CA ALA A 408 -19.22 16.37 -38.31
C ALA A 408 -19.13 15.98 -36.83
N LEU A 409 -19.20 16.97 -35.94
CA LEU A 409 -18.97 16.81 -34.50
C LEU A 409 -20.27 16.81 -33.69
N THR A 410 -21.19 17.70 -34.02
CA THR A 410 -22.42 17.88 -33.25
C THR A 410 -23.57 18.23 -34.18
N ILE A 411 -24.79 17.84 -33.80
CA ILE A 411 -26.00 18.16 -34.52
C ILE A 411 -27.11 18.53 -33.53
N ALA A 412 -27.85 19.60 -33.82
CA ALA A 412 -28.97 20.02 -33.01
C ALA A 412 -30.19 20.33 -33.88
N ARG A 413 -31.34 19.74 -33.56
CA ARG A 413 -32.59 20.01 -34.29
C ARG A 413 -33.20 21.35 -33.89
N SER A 414 -33.80 22.04 -34.86
CA SER A 414 -34.61 23.22 -34.59
C SER A 414 -35.91 22.87 -33.84
N GLU A 415 -36.19 23.61 -32.77
CA GLU A 415 -37.48 23.53 -32.05
C GLU A 415 -38.67 24.07 -32.87
N LYS A 416 -38.41 24.90 -33.90
CA LYS A 416 -39.46 25.51 -34.73
C LYS A 416 -39.81 24.73 -36.00
N ASP A 417 -38.84 24.01 -36.57
CA ASP A 417 -39.02 23.21 -37.78
C ASP A 417 -38.34 21.85 -37.59
N LYS A 418 -39.15 20.79 -37.45
CA LYS A 418 -38.65 19.43 -37.22
C LYS A 418 -37.76 18.92 -38.37
N ASN A 419 -37.91 19.46 -39.58
CA ASN A 419 -37.11 19.06 -40.75
C ASN A 419 -35.80 19.85 -40.88
N LEU A 420 -35.50 20.72 -39.93
CA LEU A 420 -34.34 21.58 -39.93
C LEU A 420 -33.43 21.26 -38.74
N ALA A 421 -32.15 21.09 -39.01
CA ALA A 421 -31.12 20.93 -38.01
C ALA A 421 -29.90 21.79 -38.35
N TYR A 422 -29.03 21.95 -37.37
CA TYR A 422 -27.77 22.66 -37.49
C TYR A 422 -26.64 21.71 -37.13
N VAL A 423 -25.56 21.75 -37.89
CA VAL A 423 -24.42 20.85 -37.76
C VAL A 423 -23.17 21.66 -37.48
N GLY A 424 -22.44 21.27 -36.43
CA GLY A 424 -21.11 21.78 -36.13
C GLY A 424 -20.05 20.93 -36.80
N GLU A 425 -19.19 21.56 -37.58
CA GLU A 425 -18.01 20.94 -38.19
C GLU A 425 -16.74 21.69 -37.77
N ALA A 426 -15.56 21.15 -38.11
CA ALA A 426 -14.27 21.82 -37.92
C ALA A 426 -14.17 23.17 -38.67
N GLU A 427 -14.92 23.34 -39.76
CA GLU A 427 -14.92 24.54 -40.61
C GLU A 427 -16.03 25.57 -40.26
N GLY A 428 -16.81 25.32 -39.21
CA GLY A 428 -17.86 26.25 -38.75
C GLY A 428 -19.24 25.63 -38.59
N LEU A 429 -20.26 26.49 -38.67
CA LEU A 429 -21.67 26.13 -38.49
C LEU A 429 -22.38 25.93 -39.84
N PHE A 430 -23.17 24.86 -39.94
CA PHE A 430 -23.92 24.50 -41.13
C PHE A 430 -25.40 24.29 -40.82
N GLN A 431 -26.24 24.50 -41.83
CA GLN A 431 -27.66 24.22 -41.83
C GLN A 431 -27.91 22.95 -42.64
N LEU A 432 -28.66 22.01 -42.05
CA LEU A 432 -29.13 20.78 -42.68
C LEU A 432 -30.66 20.80 -42.72
N LYS A 433 -31.24 20.83 -43.93
CA LYS A 433 -32.70 20.82 -44.11
C LYS A 433 -33.16 19.65 -44.95
N LYS A 434 -34.14 18.90 -44.45
CA LYS A 434 -34.78 17.82 -45.19
C LYS A 434 -35.76 18.40 -46.22
N LEU A 435 -35.54 18.07 -47.49
CA LEU A 435 -36.39 18.44 -48.62
C LEU A 435 -36.97 17.18 -49.26
N ASN A 436 -38.21 16.79 -48.93
CA ASN A 436 -38.86 15.58 -49.44
C ASN A 436 -37.95 14.33 -49.35
N SER A 437 -37.20 14.01 -50.42
CA SER A 437 -36.28 12.87 -50.54
C SER A 437 -34.80 13.24 -50.66
N SER A 438 -34.43 14.51 -50.46
CA SER A 438 -33.06 15.02 -50.53
C SER A 438 -32.72 15.90 -49.33
N TRP A 439 -31.43 16.12 -49.10
CA TRP A 439 -30.93 16.99 -48.03
C TRP A 439 -30.32 18.25 -48.63
N ASP A 440 -30.75 19.41 -48.15
CA ASP A 440 -30.11 20.70 -48.42
C ASP A 440 -29.11 21.01 -47.32
N TYR A 441 -27.88 21.33 -47.71
CA TYR A 441 -26.76 21.53 -46.81
C TYR A 441 -26.04 22.84 -47.13
N LYS A 442 -26.00 23.76 -46.17
CA LYS A 442 -25.52 25.13 -46.41
C LYS A 442 -24.69 25.66 -45.23
N LYS A 443 -23.51 26.22 -45.51
CA LYS A 443 -22.70 26.94 -44.52
C LYS A 443 -23.40 28.21 -44.05
N ILE A 444 -23.32 28.49 -42.75
CA ILE A 444 -23.77 29.73 -42.14
C ILE A 444 -22.55 30.62 -41.95
N GLU A 445 -22.51 31.73 -42.67
CA GLU A 445 -21.43 32.72 -42.58
C GLU A 445 -21.37 33.35 -41.19
N GLY A 446 -20.16 33.49 -40.63
CA GLY A 446 -19.91 34.18 -39.36
C GLY A 446 -19.37 33.31 -38.23
N VAL A 447 -19.40 31.98 -38.38
CA VAL A 447 -18.65 31.02 -37.55
C VAL A 447 -17.68 30.28 -38.47
N GLU A 448 -16.38 30.53 -38.32
CA GLU A 448 -15.31 30.04 -39.22
C GLU A 448 -14.37 29.04 -38.54
N ASP A 449 -14.65 28.68 -37.29
CA ASP A 449 -13.84 27.77 -36.49
C ASP A 449 -14.70 26.62 -35.95
N GLU A 450 -14.02 25.60 -35.44
CA GLU A 450 -14.64 24.36 -34.97
C GLU A 450 -15.75 24.60 -33.95
N VAL A 451 -16.91 23.99 -34.22
CA VAL A 451 -18.09 24.02 -33.35
C VAL A 451 -18.28 22.64 -32.74
N ASN A 452 -18.03 22.53 -31.43
CA ASN A 452 -18.00 21.24 -30.72
C ASN A 452 -19.30 20.88 -30.00
N ASP A 453 -20.14 21.86 -29.70
CA ASP A 453 -21.42 21.65 -29.03
C ASP A 453 -22.46 22.61 -29.59
N LEU A 454 -23.69 22.13 -29.75
CA LEU A 454 -24.83 22.86 -30.28
C LEU A 454 -26.08 22.55 -29.47
N GLN A 455 -26.80 23.60 -29.07
CA GLN A 455 -28.04 23.51 -28.32
C GLN A 455 -29.07 24.48 -28.89
N THR A 456 -30.35 24.13 -28.85
CA THR A 456 -31.43 24.99 -29.31
C THR A 456 -32.22 25.55 -28.12
N ASP A 457 -32.51 26.85 -28.17
CA ASP A 457 -33.36 27.49 -27.16
C ASP A 457 -34.84 27.42 -27.55
N ALA A 458 -35.72 27.63 -26.57
CA ALA A 458 -37.17 27.60 -26.77
C ALA A 458 -37.66 28.68 -27.76
N ASP A 459 -36.89 29.75 -27.97
CA ASP A 459 -37.17 30.81 -28.94
C ASP A 459 -36.69 30.45 -30.36
N GLY A 460 -36.06 29.27 -30.55
CA GLY A 460 -35.54 28.78 -31.81
C GLY A 460 -34.21 29.41 -32.25
N ALA A 461 -33.49 30.06 -31.34
CA ALA A 461 -32.10 30.44 -31.55
C ALA A 461 -31.17 29.25 -31.25
N ILE A 462 -30.02 29.24 -31.91
CA ILE A 462 -29.03 28.17 -31.83
C ILE A 462 -27.85 28.70 -31.02
N TRP A 463 -27.47 27.97 -29.99
CA TRP A 463 -26.34 28.26 -29.15
C TRP A 463 -25.24 27.26 -29.47
N GLY A 464 -23.99 27.71 -29.49
CA GLY A 464 -22.86 26.82 -29.73
C GLY A 464 -21.57 27.32 -29.11
N VAL A 465 -20.62 26.40 -28.96
CA VAL A 465 -19.26 26.72 -28.48
C VAL A 465 -18.30 26.66 -29.64
N SER A 466 -17.71 27.81 -29.96
CA SER A 466 -16.60 27.95 -30.91
C SER A 466 -15.28 27.79 -30.16
N LEU A 467 -14.38 26.96 -30.68
CA LEU A 467 -13.11 26.62 -30.03
C LEU A 467 -12.24 27.86 -29.72
N SER A 468 -12.28 28.89 -30.59
CA SER A 468 -11.42 30.07 -30.46
C SER A 468 -12.12 31.29 -29.85
N LYS A 469 -13.43 31.46 -30.07
CA LYS A 469 -14.18 32.68 -29.68
C LYS A 469 -15.18 32.46 -28.54
N GLY A 470 -15.34 31.23 -28.05
CA GLY A 470 -16.23 30.91 -26.92
C GLY A 470 -17.68 30.72 -27.37
N VAL A 471 -18.64 31.12 -26.53
CA VAL A 471 -20.06 30.86 -26.77
C VAL A 471 -20.61 31.85 -27.80
N PHE A 472 -21.38 31.35 -28.77
CA PHE A 472 -22.14 32.17 -29.70
C PHE A 472 -23.63 31.84 -29.65
N ARG A 473 -24.44 32.81 -30.07
CA ARG A 473 -25.87 32.66 -30.34
C ARG A 473 -26.15 33.07 -31.77
N TYR A 474 -26.74 32.17 -32.54
CA TYR A 474 -27.27 32.40 -33.87
C TYR A 474 -28.79 32.52 -33.82
N THR A 475 -29.33 33.61 -34.34
CA THR A 475 -30.78 33.83 -34.47
C THR A 475 -31.20 33.64 -35.93
N PRO A 476 -31.79 32.50 -36.32
CA PRO A 476 -32.04 32.18 -37.73
C PRO A 476 -32.95 33.19 -38.46
N LEU A 477 -33.95 33.74 -37.76
CA LEU A 477 -34.89 34.69 -38.34
C LEU A 477 -34.24 36.03 -38.74
N GLU A 478 -33.25 36.46 -37.97
CA GLU A 478 -32.52 37.72 -38.20
C GLU A 478 -31.24 37.50 -39.00
N ASN A 479 -30.84 36.24 -39.19
CA ASN A 479 -29.53 35.82 -39.69
C ASN A 479 -28.37 36.54 -38.98
N ASN A 480 -28.46 36.61 -37.66
CA ASN A 480 -27.53 37.35 -36.80
C ASN A 480 -26.78 36.38 -35.88
N ILE A 481 -25.46 36.55 -35.78
CA ILE A 481 -24.58 35.80 -34.88
C ILE A 481 -23.95 36.78 -33.90
N ARG A 482 -24.07 36.49 -32.61
CA ARG A 482 -23.38 37.21 -31.54
C ARG A 482 -22.52 36.26 -30.72
N PHE A 483 -21.26 36.63 -30.52
CA PHE A 483 -20.35 35.96 -29.60
C PHE A 483 -20.44 36.61 -28.21
N PHE A 484 -20.22 35.80 -27.17
CA PHE A 484 -20.21 36.21 -25.78
C PHE A 484 -18.84 35.94 -25.16
N GLY A 485 -18.27 36.96 -24.53
CA GLY A 485 -16.97 36.88 -23.86
C GLY A 485 -17.01 37.37 -22.42
N GLN A 486 -15.84 37.72 -21.89
CA GLN A 486 -15.72 38.21 -20.50
C GLN A 486 -16.49 39.52 -20.26
N GLU A 487 -16.57 40.38 -21.28
CA GLU A 487 -17.33 41.63 -21.21
C GLU A 487 -18.84 41.39 -21.09
N ASP A 488 -19.33 40.23 -21.53
CA ASP A 488 -20.73 39.82 -21.44
C ASP A 488 -21.05 39.02 -20.16
N GLY A 489 -20.13 38.95 -19.19
CA GLY A 489 -20.35 38.32 -17.89
C GLY A 489 -19.87 36.88 -17.75
N LEU A 490 -19.22 36.31 -18.78
CA LEU A 490 -18.57 34.99 -18.68
C LEU A 490 -17.19 35.08 -18.00
N PRO A 491 -16.75 34.05 -17.28
CA PRO A 491 -15.46 34.07 -16.57
C PRO A 491 -14.23 33.92 -17.48
N GLU A 492 -14.43 33.29 -18.64
CA GLU A 492 -13.42 32.90 -19.62
C GLU A 492 -14.12 32.54 -20.94
N THR A 493 -13.35 32.26 -21.99
CA THR A 493 -13.87 31.92 -23.34
C THR A 493 -13.57 30.48 -23.77
N LYS A 494 -12.88 29.69 -22.94
CA LYS A 494 -12.47 28.31 -23.21
C LYS A 494 -12.94 27.39 -22.10
N GLY A 495 -13.13 26.11 -22.39
CA GLY A 495 -13.58 25.12 -21.39
C GLY A 495 -15.00 25.39 -20.89
N LEU A 496 -15.86 25.96 -21.75
CA LEU A 496 -17.26 26.24 -21.46
C LEU A 496 -18.14 25.12 -22.01
N THR A 497 -19.16 24.72 -21.26
CA THR A 497 -20.19 23.78 -21.72
C THR A 497 -21.58 24.41 -21.65
N ILE A 498 -22.48 24.07 -22.59
CA ILE A 498 -23.80 24.70 -22.75
C ILE A 498 -24.90 23.74 -22.31
N HIS A 499 -25.81 24.22 -21.45
CA HIS A 499 -26.87 23.40 -20.87
C HIS A 499 -28.25 24.10 -20.96
N PRO A 500 -29.21 23.58 -21.75
CA PRO A 500 -30.57 24.09 -21.80
C PRO A 500 -31.39 23.56 -20.60
N ILE A 501 -31.62 24.40 -19.57
CA ILE A 501 -32.33 23.99 -18.35
C ILE A 501 -33.50 24.94 -18.08
N GLY A 502 -34.71 24.38 -17.93
CA GLY A 502 -35.91 25.15 -17.59
C GLY A 502 -36.23 26.28 -18.57
N GLY A 503 -35.92 26.09 -19.85
CA GLY A 503 -36.12 27.08 -20.92
C GLY A 503 -35.10 28.23 -20.94
N LYS A 504 -34.03 28.16 -20.13
CA LYS A 504 -32.92 29.12 -20.13
C LYS A 504 -31.60 28.44 -20.48
N MET A 505 -30.72 29.18 -21.13
CA MET A 505 -29.35 28.71 -21.40
C MET A 505 -28.45 28.95 -20.20
N HIS A 506 -27.80 27.88 -19.77
CA HIS A 506 -26.79 27.90 -18.72
C HIS A 506 -25.43 27.56 -19.32
N ILE A 507 -24.39 28.21 -18.83
CA ILE A 507 -23.00 27.98 -19.20
C ILE A 507 -22.24 27.57 -17.95
N SER A 508 -21.54 26.43 -18.01
CA SER A 508 -20.69 25.97 -16.92
C SER A 508 -19.22 26.20 -17.24
N SER A 509 -18.43 26.57 -16.22
CA SER A 509 -16.98 26.67 -16.28
C SER A 509 -16.36 26.26 -14.95
N GLN A 510 -15.02 26.14 -14.91
CA GLN A 510 -14.28 25.91 -13.65
C GLN A 510 -14.54 26.98 -12.58
N LYS A 511 -15.04 28.16 -12.97
CA LYS A 511 -15.36 29.26 -12.05
C LYS A 511 -16.82 29.29 -11.61
N GLY A 512 -17.63 28.32 -12.01
CA GLY A 512 -19.03 28.16 -11.60
C GLY A 512 -20.01 28.14 -12.77
N LEU A 513 -21.29 28.33 -12.43
CA LEU A 513 -22.41 28.23 -13.36
C LEU A 513 -23.01 29.63 -13.63
N PHE A 514 -23.40 29.87 -14.87
CA PHE A 514 -23.90 31.17 -15.34
C PHE A 514 -25.19 30.97 -16.13
N VAL A 515 -26.15 31.88 -15.99
CA VAL A 515 -27.42 31.84 -16.72
C VAL A 515 -27.54 33.05 -17.65
N PHE A 516 -28.08 32.83 -18.84
CA PHE A 516 -28.29 33.90 -19.81
C PHE A 516 -29.49 34.79 -19.43
N ASN A 517 -29.26 36.09 -19.35
CA ASN A 517 -30.31 37.10 -19.16
C ASN A 517 -30.70 37.72 -20.51
N ALA A 518 -31.82 37.28 -21.07
CA ALA A 518 -32.28 37.72 -22.39
C ALA A 518 -32.59 39.24 -22.49
N GLN A 519 -32.95 39.91 -21.40
CA GLN A 519 -33.27 41.35 -21.42
C GLN A 519 -32.01 42.20 -21.51
N ARG A 520 -30.96 41.80 -20.79
CA ARG A 520 -29.67 42.51 -20.73
C ARG A 520 -28.67 42.00 -21.76
N GLN A 521 -28.92 40.81 -22.33
CA GLN A 521 -28.03 40.09 -23.23
C GLN A 521 -26.63 39.86 -22.64
N VAL A 522 -26.59 39.43 -21.38
CA VAL A 522 -25.37 39.11 -20.62
C VAL A 522 -25.59 37.84 -19.80
N PHE A 523 -24.52 37.20 -19.37
CA PHE A 523 -24.52 36.09 -18.44
C PHE A 523 -24.38 36.58 -16.99
N GLU A 524 -25.18 36.00 -16.10
CA GLU A 524 -25.16 36.32 -14.66
C GLU A 524 -24.85 35.04 -13.87
N PRO A 525 -24.05 35.10 -12.79
CA PRO A 525 -23.78 33.93 -11.94
C PRO A 525 -25.08 33.28 -11.45
N PHE A 526 -25.15 31.96 -11.50
CA PHE A 526 -26.31 31.15 -11.14
C PHE A 526 -25.91 30.06 -10.16
N TYR A 527 -26.69 29.92 -9.08
CA TYR A 527 -26.47 28.91 -8.05
C TYR A 527 -27.65 27.94 -8.05
N MET A 528 -27.38 26.69 -8.39
CA MET A 528 -28.43 25.68 -8.51
C MET A 528 -28.90 25.16 -7.14
N VAL A 529 -27.99 24.93 -6.20
CA VAL A 529 -28.32 24.47 -4.84
C VAL A 529 -28.03 25.57 -3.83
N ALA A 530 -29.01 25.91 -2.98
CA ALA A 530 -28.82 26.86 -1.89
C ALA A 530 -28.09 26.16 -0.73
N THR A 531 -26.76 26.29 -0.68
CA THR A 531 -25.97 25.82 0.47
C THR A 531 -25.86 26.91 1.53
N ASN A 532 -25.77 26.53 2.81
CA ASN A 532 -25.52 27.46 3.92
C ASN A 532 -24.11 28.10 3.85
N ASP A 533 -23.24 27.59 2.98
CA ASP A 533 -21.95 28.18 2.64
C ASP A 533 -22.11 29.09 1.43
N SER A 534 -21.96 30.38 1.64
CA SER A 534 -21.86 31.39 0.60
C SER A 534 -20.82 31.01 -0.47
N LEU A 535 -21.25 30.94 -1.75
CA LEU A 535 -20.42 30.81 -2.96
C LEU A 535 -19.78 29.42 -3.21
N SER A 536 -20.58 28.35 -3.34
CA SER A 536 -20.06 27.11 -3.94
C SER A 536 -19.85 27.31 -5.45
N ASN A 537 -18.61 27.53 -5.88
CA ASN A 537 -18.20 27.46 -7.29
C ASN A 537 -18.18 25.99 -7.74
N GLU A 538 -19.35 25.36 -7.80
CA GLU A 538 -19.46 24.00 -8.34
C GLU A 538 -19.27 24.06 -9.87
N TRP A 539 -18.30 23.27 -10.35
CA TRP A 539 -18.02 23.09 -11.76
C TRP A 539 -18.72 21.82 -12.23
N TYR A 540 -19.64 21.96 -13.19
CA TYR A 540 -20.39 20.86 -13.79
C TYR A 540 -19.97 20.65 -15.24
N ALA A 541 -19.61 19.45 -15.66
CA ALA A 541 -19.30 19.19 -17.07
C ALA A 541 -20.59 19.05 -17.89
N LEU A 542 -21.54 18.28 -17.37
CA LEU A 542 -22.82 17.96 -18.01
C LEU A 542 -24.00 18.30 -17.10
N MET A 543 -25.08 18.83 -17.68
CA MET A 543 -26.35 19.05 -16.98
C MET A 543 -27.55 18.73 -17.87
N ILE A 544 -28.27 17.64 -17.58
CA ILE A 544 -29.38 17.16 -18.41
C ILE A 544 -30.67 17.05 -17.57
N PRO A 545 -31.75 17.75 -17.94
CA PRO A 545 -33.03 17.63 -17.25
C PRO A 545 -33.71 16.29 -17.57
N ASP A 546 -34.39 15.71 -16.57
CA ASP A 546 -35.29 14.57 -16.75
C ASP A 546 -36.74 15.00 -17.03
N ASN A 547 -37.61 14.02 -17.27
CA ASN A 547 -39.04 14.27 -17.54
C ASN A 547 -39.83 14.83 -16.34
N SER A 548 -39.25 14.81 -15.14
CA SER A 548 -39.83 15.34 -13.90
C SER A 548 -39.24 16.69 -13.48
N GLU A 549 -38.46 17.33 -14.37
CA GLU A 549 -37.73 18.57 -14.11
C GLU A 549 -36.63 18.47 -13.04
N ASN A 550 -36.18 17.26 -12.69
CA ASN A 550 -34.91 17.08 -11.97
C ASN A 550 -33.75 17.23 -12.95
N VAL A 551 -32.54 17.50 -12.45
CA VAL A 551 -31.37 17.71 -13.31
C VAL A 551 -30.28 16.71 -12.94
N TRP A 552 -29.91 15.87 -13.90
CA TRP A 552 -28.71 15.04 -13.83
C TRP A 552 -27.49 15.90 -14.07
N VAL A 553 -26.49 15.81 -13.19
CA VAL A 553 -25.25 16.57 -13.32
C VAL A 553 -24.03 15.69 -13.15
N THR A 554 -22.97 15.97 -13.90
CA THR A 554 -21.63 15.43 -13.67
C THR A 554 -20.71 16.52 -13.12
N ASN A 555 -19.81 16.18 -12.21
CA ASN A 555 -18.71 17.09 -11.83
C ASN A 555 -17.84 17.46 -13.04
N GLY A 556 -17.07 18.53 -12.91
CA GLY A 556 -16.23 19.04 -13.98
C GLY A 556 -15.15 18.09 -14.51
N ASP A 557 -14.69 17.17 -13.68
CA ASP A 557 -13.78 16.07 -14.05
C ASP A 557 -14.54 14.80 -14.51
N GLU A 558 -15.87 14.85 -14.61
CA GLU A 558 -16.75 13.83 -15.19
C GLU A 558 -16.76 12.47 -14.45
N THR A 559 -16.09 12.38 -13.30
CA THR A 559 -15.94 11.15 -12.50
C THR A 559 -17.12 10.83 -11.58
N SER A 560 -18.00 11.80 -11.30
CA SER A 560 -19.13 11.62 -10.39
C SER A 560 -20.43 12.20 -10.94
N VAL A 561 -21.50 11.40 -10.84
CA VAL A 561 -22.87 11.78 -11.20
C VAL A 561 -23.68 12.06 -9.96
N HIS A 562 -24.52 13.10 -10.05
CA HIS A 562 -25.46 13.49 -9.02
C HIS A 562 -26.82 13.77 -9.65
N LEU A 563 -27.89 13.49 -8.92
CA LEU A 563 -29.23 13.92 -9.29
C LEU A 563 -29.62 15.12 -8.43
N ILE A 564 -29.97 16.23 -9.07
CA ILE A 564 -30.49 17.41 -8.39
C ILE A 564 -32.01 17.37 -8.46
N LEU A 565 -32.63 17.03 -7.33
CA LEU A 565 -34.07 16.96 -7.17
C LEU A 565 -34.65 18.35 -7.02
N LYS A 566 -35.72 18.64 -7.77
CA LYS A 566 -36.47 19.89 -7.64
C LYS A 566 -37.58 19.70 -6.60
N ASP A 567 -37.51 20.44 -5.49
CA ASP A 567 -38.52 20.46 -4.42
C ASP A 567 -39.21 21.83 -4.32
N ALA A 568 -40.36 21.88 -3.64
CA ALA A 568 -41.15 23.10 -3.40
C ALA A 568 -40.36 24.21 -2.68
N ASN A 569 -39.30 23.85 -1.94
CA ASN A 569 -38.46 24.76 -1.16
C ASN A 569 -37.03 24.95 -1.75
N GLY A 570 -36.74 24.42 -2.94
CA GLY A 570 -35.42 24.54 -3.59
C GLY A 570 -34.92 23.25 -4.22
N PHE A 571 -33.63 23.20 -4.55
CA PHE A 571 -32.98 22.03 -5.14
C PHE A 571 -32.20 21.24 -4.08
N LYS A 572 -32.29 19.90 -4.12
CA LYS A 572 -31.54 18.99 -3.24
C LYS A 572 -30.69 18.04 -4.05
N LYS A 573 -29.38 17.99 -3.76
CA LYS A 573 -28.43 17.06 -4.39
C LYS A 573 -28.53 15.68 -3.75
N GLN A 574 -28.69 14.64 -4.58
CA GLN A 574 -28.67 13.23 -4.20
C GLN A 574 -27.46 12.56 -4.84
N SER A 575 -26.51 12.14 -4.01
CA SER A 575 -25.19 11.63 -4.45
C SER A 575 -24.92 10.19 -4.02
N SER A 576 -25.43 9.77 -2.85
CA SER A 576 -25.03 8.49 -2.25
C SER A 576 -25.43 7.27 -3.08
N ASP A 577 -26.53 7.34 -3.83
CA ASP A 577 -27.00 6.20 -4.62
C ASP A 577 -26.14 5.93 -5.87
N PHE A 578 -25.30 6.89 -6.27
CA PHE A 578 -24.43 6.79 -7.46
C PHE A 578 -22.96 6.48 -7.13
N LEU A 579 -22.61 6.35 -5.84
CA LEU A 579 -21.27 5.97 -5.41
C LEU A 579 -20.74 4.65 -6.03
N PRO A 580 -21.56 3.62 -6.31
CA PRO A 580 -21.10 2.41 -7.01
C PRO A 580 -20.52 2.69 -8.40
N ILE A 581 -20.87 3.79 -9.04
CA ILE A 581 -20.36 4.17 -10.37
C ILE A 581 -19.45 5.41 -10.32
N ALA A 582 -19.11 5.94 -9.14
CA ALA A 582 -18.30 7.16 -8.97
C ALA A 582 -16.82 7.03 -9.40
N SER A 583 -16.39 5.87 -9.88
CA SER A 583 -15.07 5.70 -10.50
C SER A 583 -15.13 5.74 -12.03
N LYS A 584 -16.34 5.80 -12.61
CA LYS A 584 -16.56 5.78 -14.05
C LYS A 584 -16.67 7.20 -14.57
N VAL A 585 -16.00 7.48 -15.68
CA VAL A 585 -16.13 8.76 -16.38
C VAL A 585 -17.42 8.74 -17.19
N ILE A 586 -18.25 9.78 -17.04
CA ILE A 586 -19.57 9.90 -17.68
C ILE A 586 -19.62 11.18 -18.52
N TRP A 587 -19.80 11.01 -19.82
CA TRP A 587 -19.84 12.09 -20.82
C TRP A 587 -21.25 12.40 -21.30
N THR A 588 -22.15 11.41 -21.29
CA THR A 588 -23.53 11.58 -21.74
C THR A 588 -24.51 10.91 -20.79
N VAL A 589 -25.69 11.50 -20.64
CA VAL A 589 -26.78 11.00 -19.81
C VAL A 589 -28.07 11.04 -20.60
N PHE A 590 -28.74 9.90 -20.71
CA PHE A 590 -29.99 9.76 -21.44
C PHE A 590 -31.09 9.28 -20.49
N PRO A 591 -31.90 10.20 -19.93
CA PRO A 591 -33.05 9.86 -19.11
C PRO A 591 -34.24 9.42 -19.99
N GLU A 592 -34.69 8.18 -19.82
CA GLU A 592 -35.82 7.62 -20.55
C GLU A 592 -37.18 8.03 -19.97
N LYS A 593 -38.23 7.91 -20.78
CA LYS A 593 -39.61 8.21 -20.38
C LYS A 593 -40.20 7.24 -19.34
N ASN A 594 -39.65 6.04 -19.26
CA ASN A 594 -40.07 5.01 -18.30
C ASN A 594 -39.36 5.14 -16.93
N GLY A 595 -38.51 6.15 -16.74
CA GLY A 595 -37.76 6.40 -15.51
C GLY A 595 -36.38 5.72 -15.45
N ILE A 596 -35.99 4.92 -16.44
CA ILE A 596 -34.62 4.39 -16.56
C ILE A 596 -33.69 5.51 -17.02
N THR A 597 -32.46 5.54 -16.52
CA THR A 597 -31.43 6.47 -17.01
C THR A 597 -30.24 5.68 -17.52
N LEU A 598 -29.73 6.07 -18.69
CA LEU A 598 -28.51 5.52 -19.28
C LEU A 598 -27.37 6.54 -19.14
N PHE A 599 -26.19 6.10 -18.72
CA PHE A 599 -24.97 6.89 -18.63
C PHE A 599 -23.94 6.32 -19.59
N GLY A 600 -23.40 7.15 -20.48
CA GLY A 600 -22.33 6.77 -21.40
C GLY A 600 -21.03 7.46 -21.06
N GLY A 601 -19.91 6.76 -21.25
CA GLY A 601 -18.58 7.36 -21.13
C GLY A 601 -17.46 6.38 -21.47
N SER A 602 -16.32 6.50 -20.78
CA SER A 602 -15.07 5.77 -21.11
C SER A 602 -15.24 4.25 -21.11
N ASP A 603 -16.05 3.73 -20.19
CA ASP A 603 -16.15 2.30 -19.89
C ASP A 603 -17.36 1.63 -20.56
N GLY A 604 -17.95 2.27 -21.58
CA GLY A 604 -19.18 1.81 -22.22
C GLY A 604 -20.42 2.47 -21.64
N LEU A 605 -21.48 1.70 -21.45
CA LEU A 605 -22.80 2.18 -21.06
C LEU A 605 -23.23 1.59 -19.72
N VAL A 606 -23.70 2.45 -18.82
CA VAL A 606 -24.30 2.09 -17.53
C VAL A 606 -25.80 2.36 -17.61
N ARG A 607 -26.61 1.37 -17.26
CA ARG A 607 -28.05 1.53 -17.10
C ARG A 607 -28.42 1.56 -15.63
N TYR A 608 -29.22 2.55 -15.24
CA TYR A 608 -29.77 2.72 -13.90
C TYR A 608 -31.29 2.63 -13.91
N ASN A 609 -31.83 1.73 -13.08
CA ASN A 609 -33.27 1.57 -12.88
C ASN A 609 -33.64 1.96 -11.44
N PRO A 610 -34.24 3.15 -11.21
CA PRO A 610 -34.62 3.61 -9.88
C PRO A 610 -35.77 2.83 -9.25
N SER A 611 -36.50 2.00 -10.03
CA SER A 611 -37.59 1.17 -9.49
C SER A 611 -37.08 -0.01 -8.67
N ILE A 612 -35.81 -0.40 -8.86
CA ILE A 612 -35.17 -1.46 -8.08
C ILE A 612 -34.62 -0.83 -6.81
N ALA A 613 -35.25 -1.13 -5.67
CA ALA A 613 -34.78 -0.66 -4.38
C ALA A 613 -33.35 -1.18 -4.13
N ASN A 614 -32.42 -0.28 -3.84
CA ASN A 614 -31.07 -0.64 -3.45
C ASN A 614 -31.08 -1.23 -2.03
N LYS A 615 -31.30 -2.55 -1.92
CA LYS A 615 -31.32 -3.27 -0.63
C LYS A 615 -29.94 -3.40 0.03
N ASN A 616 -28.87 -3.04 -0.68
CA ASN A 616 -27.52 -3.00 -0.12
C ASN A 616 -27.30 -1.80 0.81
N LYS A 617 -28.20 -0.80 0.77
CA LYS A 617 -28.26 0.34 1.68
C LYS A 617 -28.99 -0.02 2.99
N ARG A 618 -28.44 -0.99 3.73
CA ARG A 618 -29.02 -1.52 4.97
C ARG A 618 -27.94 -1.72 6.03
N PRO A 619 -28.32 -1.72 7.32
CA PRO A 619 -27.40 -2.12 8.39
C PRO A 619 -26.88 -3.53 8.14
N TYR A 620 -25.57 -3.70 8.20
CA TYR A 620 -24.88 -4.99 8.14
C TYR A 620 -24.15 -5.23 9.47
N PRO A 621 -24.02 -6.48 9.92
CA PRO A 621 -23.38 -6.78 11.19
C PRO A 621 -21.87 -6.57 11.09
N LEU A 622 -21.27 -6.02 12.15
CA LEU A 622 -19.83 -6.05 12.34
C LEU A 622 -19.46 -7.24 13.22
N LEU A 623 -18.57 -8.09 12.72
CA LEU A 623 -18.13 -9.31 13.37
C LEU A 623 -16.70 -9.13 13.87
N LEU A 624 -16.46 -9.40 15.15
CA LEU A 624 -15.11 -9.62 15.64
C LEU A 624 -14.73 -11.06 15.31
N ARG A 625 -13.60 -11.26 14.63
CA ARG A 625 -13.21 -12.56 14.05
C ARG A 625 -12.13 -13.25 14.87
N ALA A 626 -11.14 -12.50 15.35
CA ALA A 626 -10.14 -13.05 16.25
C ALA A 626 -9.56 -11.99 17.20
N ILE A 627 -9.10 -12.46 18.36
CA ILE A 627 -8.18 -11.72 19.23
C ILE A 627 -6.97 -12.61 19.47
N THR A 628 -5.80 -12.12 19.06
CA THR A 628 -4.53 -12.86 19.10
C THR A 628 -3.53 -12.09 19.95
N ILE A 629 -2.78 -12.80 20.81
CA ILE A 629 -1.70 -12.24 21.63
C ILE A 629 -0.34 -12.78 21.19
N ASN A 630 0.67 -11.92 21.23
CA ASN A 630 2.06 -12.26 20.89
C ASN A 630 2.19 -13.02 19.56
N ASN A 631 1.36 -12.64 18.58
CA ASN A 631 1.27 -13.18 17.21
C ASN A 631 0.84 -14.65 17.04
N ASP A 632 0.86 -15.46 18.09
CA ASP A 632 0.63 -16.91 17.97
C ASP A 632 -0.58 -17.42 18.77
N SER A 633 -0.94 -16.75 19.88
CA SER A 633 -1.92 -17.29 20.83
C SER A 633 -3.31 -16.69 20.62
N VAL A 634 -4.25 -17.51 20.15
CA VAL A 634 -5.65 -17.10 19.95
C VAL A 634 -6.43 -17.17 21.27
N LEU A 635 -6.93 -16.02 21.70
CA LEU A 635 -7.82 -15.85 22.85
C LEU A 635 -9.30 -15.98 22.46
N PHE A 636 -9.63 -15.53 21.25
CA PHE A 636 -10.97 -15.50 20.72
C PHE A 636 -10.93 -15.79 19.21
N ALA A 637 -11.87 -16.59 18.71
CA ALA A 637 -11.91 -17.05 17.31
C ALA A 637 -13.29 -16.86 16.64
N GLY A 638 -14.05 -15.86 17.09
CA GLY A 638 -15.14 -15.26 16.33
C GLY A 638 -16.56 -15.61 16.76
N HIS A 639 -16.80 -16.83 17.26
CA HIS A 639 -18.16 -17.32 17.52
C HIS A 639 -18.46 -17.58 19.01
N ALA A 640 -17.61 -17.11 19.93
CA ALA A 640 -17.88 -17.18 21.37
C ALA A 640 -18.57 -15.90 21.87
N ASP A 641 -19.30 -15.98 22.98
CA ASP A 641 -19.85 -14.78 23.63
C ASP A 641 -18.77 -14.12 24.51
N LEU A 642 -18.40 -12.88 24.19
CA LEU A 642 -17.43 -12.09 24.94
C LEU A 642 -18.07 -11.31 26.10
N SER A 643 -19.41 -11.19 26.13
CA SER A 643 -20.11 -10.37 27.13
C SER A 643 -20.02 -10.95 28.56
N GLU A 644 -19.80 -12.26 28.71
CA GLU A 644 -19.70 -12.92 30.01
C GLU A 644 -18.25 -13.04 30.55
N LYS A 645 -17.22 -12.73 29.76
CA LYS A 645 -15.81 -12.94 30.13
C LYS A 645 -15.03 -11.64 30.23
N LYS A 646 -14.73 -11.21 31.46
CA LYS A 646 -13.75 -10.14 31.71
C LYS A 646 -12.35 -10.64 31.36
N MET A 647 -11.78 -10.14 30.26
CA MET A 647 -10.48 -10.56 29.76
C MET A 647 -9.36 -9.92 30.59
N VAL A 648 -8.63 -10.72 31.36
CA VAL A 648 -7.46 -10.27 32.14
C VAL A 648 -6.20 -10.91 31.56
N LEU A 649 -5.27 -10.07 31.14
CA LEU A 649 -4.05 -10.44 30.42
C LEU A 649 -2.81 -10.15 31.25
N SER A 650 -1.78 -10.97 31.08
CA SER A 650 -0.49 -10.75 31.75
C SER A 650 0.29 -9.65 31.05
N TYR A 651 1.19 -8.95 31.74
CA TYR A 651 2.04 -7.93 31.11
C TYR A 651 2.89 -8.45 29.94
N GLN A 652 3.19 -9.75 29.91
CA GLN A 652 3.92 -10.39 28.82
C GLN A 652 3.09 -10.51 27.53
N ASP A 653 1.78 -10.33 27.61
CA ASP A 653 0.81 -10.43 26.51
C ASP A 653 0.43 -9.02 26.01
N ASN A 654 1.40 -8.11 25.96
CA ASN A 654 1.20 -6.69 25.63
C ASN A 654 1.20 -6.39 24.12
N ILE A 655 1.23 -7.43 23.28
CA ILE A 655 1.01 -7.36 21.83
C ILE A 655 -0.35 -8.00 21.56
N LEU A 656 -1.30 -7.20 21.12
CA LEU A 656 -2.69 -7.59 20.87
C LEU A 656 -3.09 -7.25 19.44
N ARG A 657 -3.63 -8.24 18.74
CA ARG A 657 -4.20 -8.08 17.41
C ARG A 657 -5.69 -8.41 17.45
N PHE A 658 -6.49 -7.50 16.91
CA PHE A 658 -7.93 -7.63 16.74
C PHE A 658 -8.21 -7.78 15.24
N ASP A 659 -8.78 -8.92 14.84
CA ASP A 659 -9.26 -9.15 13.48
C ASP A 659 -10.79 -9.01 13.47
N PHE A 660 -11.32 -8.30 12.49
CA PHE A 660 -12.74 -7.99 12.37
C PHE A 660 -13.16 -8.04 10.90
N SER A 661 -14.44 -8.28 10.65
CA SER A 661 -14.99 -8.26 9.30
C SER A 661 -16.45 -7.84 9.29
N ALA A 662 -16.89 -7.30 8.15
CA ALA A 662 -18.28 -7.03 7.87
C ALA A 662 -18.67 -7.88 6.65
N PRO A 663 -19.55 -8.90 6.79
CA PRO A 663 -20.01 -9.74 5.69
C PRO A 663 -20.99 -8.98 4.78
N TYR A 664 -20.45 -8.02 4.07
CA TYR A 664 -21.11 -7.23 3.04
C TYR A 664 -20.56 -7.68 1.69
N HIS A 665 -21.45 -8.02 0.76
CA HIS A 665 -21.11 -8.76 -0.47
C HIS A 665 -21.50 -8.01 -1.74
N ALA A 666 -21.62 -6.67 -1.67
CA ALA A 666 -21.96 -5.89 -2.85
C ALA A 666 -20.80 -5.95 -3.84
N ALA A 667 -21.08 -6.08 -5.13
CA ALA A 667 -20.04 -6.50 -6.07
C ALA A 667 -19.01 -5.41 -6.45
N LYS A 668 -18.89 -4.33 -5.64
CA LYS A 668 -17.81 -3.34 -5.64
C LYS A 668 -17.30 -3.01 -4.21
N ASP A 669 -17.21 -4.02 -3.34
CA ASP A 669 -16.85 -3.89 -1.92
C ASP A 669 -15.51 -3.16 -1.70
N GLU A 670 -15.59 -1.91 -1.22
CA GLU A 670 -14.57 -1.37 -0.33
C GLU A 670 -15.23 -1.16 1.03
N MET A 671 -14.87 -2.02 1.98
CA MET A 671 -15.25 -1.86 3.37
C MET A 671 -14.18 -1.05 4.08
N TYR A 672 -14.63 0.01 4.76
CA TYR A 672 -13.77 0.87 5.55
C TYR A 672 -14.02 0.61 7.03
N TYR A 673 -12.95 0.54 7.80
CA TYR A 673 -12.98 0.32 9.23
C TYR A 673 -12.35 1.50 9.96
N GLN A 674 -12.90 1.80 11.13
CA GLN A 674 -12.36 2.77 12.06
C GLN A 674 -12.30 2.14 13.44
N PHE A 675 -11.21 2.35 14.15
CA PHE A 675 -10.98 1.76 15.47
C PHE A 675 -10.45 2.79 16.46
N PHE A 676 -10.73 2.53 17.73
CA PHE A 676 -10.38 3.37 18.87
C PHE A 676 -10.07 2.50 20.08
N LEU A 677 -8.89 2.68 20.69
CA LEU A 677 -8.53 2.04 21.94
C LEU A 677 -8.60 3.04 23.10
N GLU A 678 -9.74 3.06 23.78
CA GLU A 678 -9.95 3.92 24.94
C GLU A 678 -8.98 3.53 26.07
N GLY A 679 -8.30 4.53 26.63
CA GLY A 679 -7.22 4.35 27.61
C GLY A 679 -5.81 4.33 27.00
N PHE A 680 -5.70 4.28 25.66
CA PHE A 680 -4.43 4.39 24.92
C PHE A 680 -4.44 5.54 23.91
N GLU A 681 -5.56 5.76 23.21
CA GLU A 681 -5.76 6.82 22.21
C GLU A 681 -6.71 7.90 22.73
N GLU A 682 -6.66 9.12 22.15
CA GLU A 682 -7.57 10.24 22.49
C GLU A 682 -8.83 10.30 21.63
N SER A 683 -8.78 9.79 20.39
CA SER A 683 -9.88 9.84 19.42
C SER A 683 -9.81 8.69 18.42
N TRP A 684 -10.87 8.53 17.61
CA TRP A 684 -10.93 7.54 16.54
C TRP A 684 -9.85 7.80 15.47
N ASN A 685 -9.21 6.72 14.99
CA ASN A 685 -8.24 6.80 13.88
C ASN A 685 -8.94 7.11 12.54
N ASP A 686 -8.17 7.36 11.47
CA ASP A 686 -8.75 7.52 10.12
C ASP A 686 -9.37 6.21 9.60
N TRP A 687 -10.34 6.34 8.68
CA TRP A 687 -10.94 5.20 7.98
C TRP A 687 -9.89 4.47 7.13
N THR A 688 -9.80 3.15 7.28
CA THR A 688 -8.85 2.29 6.57
C THR A 688 -9.53 1.04 6.03
N THR A 689 -9.02 0.44 4.96
CA THR A 689 -9.52 -0.84 4.42
C THR A 689 -8.96 -2.06 5.17
N GLN A 690 -8.08 -1.86 6.14
CA GLN A 690 -7.51 -2.97 6.92
C GLN A 690 -8.56 -3.59 7.85
N SER A 691 -8.79 -4.89 7.66
CA SER A 691 -9.71 -5.71 8.49
C SER A 691 -9.08 -6.19 9.80
N TYR A 692 -8.00 -5.56 10.25
CA TYR A 692 -7.33 -5.87 11.51
C TYR A 692 -6.66 -4.64 12.10
N LYS A 693 -6.44 -4.66 13.42
CA LYS A 693 -5.62 -3.68 14.14
C LYS A 693 -4.72 -4.37 15.15
N GLU A 694 -3.43 -4.07 15.07
CA GLU A 694 -2.42 -4.53 16.02
C GLU A 694 -1.95 -3.37 16.91
N TYR A 695 -1.86 -3.64 18.21
CA TYR A 695 -1.31 -2.77 19.23
C TYR A 695 -0.13 -3.47 19.91
N THR A 696 1.01 -2.79 19.97
CA THR A 696 2.26 -3.30 20.55
C THR A 696 2.65 -2.52 21.79
N ASN A 697 3.24 -3.18 22.80
CA ASN A 697 3.77 -2.55 24.01
C ASN A 697 2.75 -1.73 24.79
N ILE A 698 1.51 -2.22 24.90
CA ILE A 698 0.47 -1.56 25.69
C ILE A 698 0.90 -1.55 27.18
N PRO A 699 0.83 -0.41 27.89
CA PRO A 699 1.14 -0.36 29.32
C PRO A 699 0.06 -1.09 30.15
N GLY A 700 0.37 -1.39 31.42
CA GLY A 700 -0.61 -2.01 32.32
C GLY A 700 -1.76 -1.04 32.61
N GLY A 701 -3.02 -1.49 32.46
CA GLY A 701 -4.21 -0.65 32.55
C GLY A 701 -5.51 -1.37 32.20
N ASN A 702 -6.63 -0.64 32.23
CA ASN A 702 -7.91 -1.10 31.69
C ASN A 702 -8.13 -0.42 30.34
N TYR A 703 -8.56 -1.20 29.35
CA TYR A 703 -8.71 -0.74 27.98
C TYR A 703 -10.06 -1.18 27.42
N LYS A 704 -10.60 -0.36 26.53
CA LYS A 704 -11.81 -0.67 25.76
C LYS A 704 -11.52 -0.47 24.27
N PHE A 705 -11.42 -1.57 23.54
CA PHE A 705 -11.27 -1.54 22.10
C PHE A 705 -12.64 -1.38 21.45
N GLN A 706 -12.76 -0.41 20.54
CA GLN A 706 -13.97 -0.12 19.79
C GLN A 706 -13.65 -0.15 18.30
N VAL A 707 -14.52 -0.76 17.50
CA VAL A 707 -14.39 -0.80 16.03
C VAL A 707 -15.75 -0.60 15.38
N ARG A 708 -15.80 0.16 14.28
CA ARG A 708 -16.98 0.34 13.43
C ARG A 708 -16.59 0.23 11.96
N ALA A 709 -17.54 -0.17 11.12
CA ALA A 709 -17.34 -0.28 9.68
C ALA A 709 -18.20 0.72 8.91
N LYS A 710 -17.81 1.06 7.69
CA LYS A 710 -18.51 1.94 6.74
C LYS A 710 -18.45 1.32 5.35
N ASN A 711 -19.60 1.19 4.68
CA ASN A 711 -19.68 0.66 3.32
C ASN A 711 -19.48 1.77 2.26
N ILE A 712 -19.52 1.38 0.99
CA ILE A 712 -19.43 2.30 -0.16
C ILE A 712 -20.54 3.35 -0.21
N PHE A 713 -21.68 3.11 0.46
CA PHE A 713 -22.82 4.04 0.54
C PHE A 713 -22.70 5.03 1.72
N GLU A 714 -21.54 5.06 2.39
CA GLU A 714 -21.24 5.85 3.59
C GLU A 714 -22.08 5.49 4.82
N GLU A 715 -22.74 4.34 4.81
CA GLU A 715 -23.49 3.85 5.97
C GLU A 715 -22.54 3.21 6.96
N THR A 716 -22.65 3.62 8.24
CA THR A 716 -21.79 3.13 9.32
C THR A 716 -22.51 2.12 10.20
N THR A 717 -21.80 1.09 10.67
CA THR A 717 -22.30 0.18 11.69
C THR A 717 -22.25 0.81 13.08
N ASP A 718 -23.02 0.25 14.01
CA ASP A 718 -22.77 0.43 15.45
C ASP A 718 -21.36 -0.08 15.80
N ALA A 719 -20.74 0.54 16.81
CA ALA A 719 -19.42 0.14 17.27
C ALA A 719 -19.49 -1.19 18.04
N LYS A 720 -18.61 -2.13 17.71
CA LYS A 720 -18.35 -3.33 18.51
C LYS A 720 -17.28 -3.03 19.54
N GLU A 721 -17.54 -3.43 20.78
CA GLU A 721 -16.71 -3.09 21.92
C GLU A 721 -16.15 -4.35 22.62
N VAL A 722 -14.88 -4.29 23.02
CA VAL A 722 -14.22 -5.33 23.81
C VAL A 722 -13.45 -4.70 24.96
N GLU A 723 -13.79 -5.09 26.18
CA GLU A 723 -13.10 -4.64 27.39
C GLU A 723 -12.05 -5.67 27.84
N PHE A 724 -10.84 -5.19 28.15
CA PHE A 724 -9.77 -6.03 28.69
C PHE A 724 -8.90 -5.28 29.70
N GLN A 725 -8.26 -6.02 30.60
CA GLN A 725 -7.34 -5.50 31.60
C GLN A 725 -5.96 -6.11 31.41
N LEU A 726 -4.93 -5.27 31.23
CA LEU A 726 -3.54 -5.69 31.19
C LEU A 726 -2.88 -5.45 32.55
N LEU A 727 -2.39 -6.52 33.19
CA LEU A 727 -1.76 -6.44 34.51
C LEU A 727 -0.42 -5.69 34.43
N SER A 728 -0.11 -4.86 35.42
CA SER A 728 1.22 -4.23 35.55
C SER A 728 2.29 -5.25 35.95
N PRO A 729 3.57 -5.05 35.59
CA PRO A 729 4.66 -5.93 36.00
C PRO A 729 4.78 -6.01 37.53
N TRP A 730 5.11 -7.17 38.08
CA TRP A 730 5.19 -7.39 39.53
C TRP A 730 6.19 -6.43 40.21
N TYR A 731 7.27 -6.05 39.54
CA TYR A 731 8.31 -5.14 40.06
C TYR A 731 7.86 -3.66 40.14
N LEU A 732 6.72 -3.32 39.52
CA LEU A 732 6.08 -2.00 39.64
C LEU A 732 4.87 -2.02 40.58
N THR A 733 4.63 -3.12 41.28
CA THR A 733 3.55 -3.18 42.27
C THR A 733 3.88 -2.38 43.52
N ILE A 734 2.85 -1.91 44.22
CA ILE A 734 2.99 -1.18 45.49
C ILE A 734 3.80 -2.01 46.51
N TRP A 735 3.63 -3.33 46.54
CA TRP A 735 4.40 -4.22 47.41
C TRP A 735 5.88 -4.32 47.04
N ALA A 736 6.22 -4.35 45.76
CA ALA A 736 7.60 -4.30 45.31
C ALA A 736 8.25 -2.95 45.64
N ILE A 737 7.53 -1.83 45.43
CA ILE A 737 7.99 -0.49 45.80
C ILE A 737 8.21 -0.38 47.32
N LEU A 738 7.27 -0.87 48.13
CA LEU A 738 7.43 -0.95 49.59
C LEU A 738 8.61 -1.84 49.98
N GLY A 739 8.84 -2.94 49.27
CA GLY A 739 10.01 -3.80 49.41
C GLY A 739 11.33 -3.08 49.11
N TYR A 740 11.38 -2.30 48.02
CA TYR A 740 12.55 -1.48 47.68
C TYR A 740 12.80 -0.39 48.73
N ILE A 741 11.75 0.25 49.23
CA ILE A 741 11.85 1.24 50.32
C ILE A 741 12.37 0.57 51.60
N LEU A 742 11.85 -0.61 51.96
CA LEU A 742 12.32 -1.38 53.13
C LEU A 742 13.77 -1.86 52.97
N PHE A 743 14.15 -2.30 51.78
CA PHE A 743 15.51 -2.71 51.49
C PHE A 743 16.49 -1.53 51.57
N ALA A 744 16.11 -0.38 50.99
CA ALA A 744 16.87 0.87 51.12
C ALA A 744 16.97 1.31 52.59
N ALA A 745 15.88 1.26 53.35
CA ALA A 745 15.87 1.57 54.78
C ALA A 745 16.74 0.58 55.59
N SER A 746 16.76 -0.70 55.23
CA SER A 746 17.62 -1.72 55.84
C SER A 746 19.10 -1.46 55.55
N ILE A 747 19.45 -1.06 54.33
CA ILE A 747 20.81 -0.65 53.96
C ILE A 747 21.22 0.59 54.78
N VAL A 748 20.37 1.61 54.85
CA VAL A 748 20.62 2.81 55.67
C VAL A 748 20.78 2.43 57.14
N TYR A 749 19.92 1.58 57.67
CA TYR A 749 19.99 1.10 59.06
C TYR A 749 21.28 0.30 59.32
N LEU A 750 21.71 -0.55 58.38
CA LEU A 750 22.96 -1.29 58.45
C LEU A 750 24.17 -0.34 58.48
N ILE A 751 24.17 0.68 57.62
CA ILE A 751 25.20 1.74 57.61
C ILE A 751 25.22 2.45 58.96
N VAL A 752 24.06 2.80 59.52
CA VAL A 752 23.96 3.47 60.84
C VAL A 752 24.48 2.57 61.97
N ILE A 753 24.18 1.27 61.97
CA ILE A 753 24.71 0.31 62.96
C ILE A 753 26.24 0.20 62.85
N LEU A 754 26.77 0.06 61.63
CA LEU A 754 28.21 -0.04 61.40
C LEU A 754 28.92 1.26 61.84
N ARG A 755 28.32 2.42 61.57
CA ARG A 755 28.79 3.74 62.03
C ARG A 755 28.79 3.83 63.56
N ASN A 756 27.70 3.42 64.21
CA ASN A 756 27.57 3.47 65.67
C ASN A 756 28.54 2.52 66.39
N ARG A 757 28.87 1.36 65.80
CA ARG A 757 29.92 0.47 66.35
C ARG A 757 31.31 1.10 66.27
N ASN A 758 31.62 1.83 65.20
CA ASN A 758 32.88 2.57 65.09
C ASN A 758 32.95 3.73 66.09
N LEU A 759 31.86 4.49 66.25
CA LEU A 759 31.77 5.60 67.20
C LEU A 759 31.95 5.15 68.68
N LEU A 760 31.42 3.99 69.05
CA LEU A 760 31.59 3.45 70.41
C LEU A 760 33.02 2.93 70.68
N LYS A 761 33.76 2.49 69.65
CA LYS A 761 35.19 2.16 69.77
C LYS A 761 36.04 3.42 69.97
N GLU A 762 35.75 4.48 69.22
CA GLU A 762 36.44 5.78 69.37
C GLU A 762 36.21 6.40 70.75
N LYS A 763 34.98 6.33 71.27
CA LYS A 763 34.65 6.88 72.60
C LYS A 763 35.43 6.20 73.74
N ARG A 764 35.65 4.88 73.70
CA ARG A 764 36.44 4.15 74.71
C ARG A 764 37.93 4.54 74.68
N ILE A 765 38.47 4.80 73.50
CA ILE A 765 39.86 5.26 73.31
C ILE A 765 40.04 6.72 73.80
N LEU A 766 38.95 7.50 73.84
CA LEU A 766 38.94 8.89 74.31
C LEU A 766 38.86 9.01 75.84
N GLU A 767 38.12 8.12 76.51
CA GLU A 767 37.97 8.13 77.99
C GLU A 767 39.26 7.70 78.72
N GLU A 768 40.10 6.85 78.13
CA GLU A 768 41.42 6.46 78.66
C GLU A 768 42.47 7.59 78.56
N ARG A 769 42.24 8.57 77.68
CA ARG A 769 43.20 9.68 77.41
C ARG A 769 42.90 10.96 78.21
N ILE A 770 41.76 11.01 78.91
CA ILE A 770 41.27 12.19 79.65
C ILE A 770 41.72 12.19 81.14
N VAL A 771 42.19 11.07 81.69
CA VAL A 771 42.64 10.99 83.11
C VAL A 771 44.06 11.52 83.33
N SER A 772 44.89 11.66 82.28
CA SER A 772 46.30 12.06 82.39
C SER A 772 46.61 13.54 82.08
N ARG A 773 45.64 14.33 81.59
CA ARG A 773 45.89 15.72 81.12
C ARG A 773 45.29 16.85 81.95
N THR A 774 44.73 16.56 83.13
CA THR A 774 44.03 17.58 83.96
C THR A 774 44.98 18.38 84.88
N ALA A 775 46.28 18.08 84.92
CA ALA A 775 47.26 18.82 85.73
C ALA A 775 48.12 19.83 84.93
N GLU A 776 48.15 19.73 83.59
CA GLU A 776 48.96 20.58 82.70
C GLU A 776 48.30 21.93 82.35
N VAL A 777 46.99 22.06 82.59
CA VAL A 777 46.14 23.15 82.04
C VAL A 777 46.36 24.52 82.71
N VAL A 778 47.00 24.59 83.88
CA VAL A 778 47.29 25.89 84.54
C VAL A 778 48.55 26.56 83.98
N GLN A 779 49.47 25.80 83.39
CA GLN A 779 50.75 26.29 82.91
C GLN A 779 50.70 26.80 81.45
N GLN A 780 49.73 26.34 80.64
CA GLN A 780 49.60 26.73 79.23
C GLN A 780 48.98 28.10 78.97
N LYS A 781 48.47 28.79 80.00
CA LYS A 781 47.77 30.08 79.83
C LYS A 781 48.72 31.24 79.48
N GLU A 782 49.98 31.18 79.92
CA GLU A 782 51.00 32.20 79.63
C GLU A 782 51.71 31.97 78.28
N GLU A 783 51.60 30.76 77.71
CA GLU A 783 52.12 30.39 76.39
C GLU A 783 51.23 30.91 75.23
N ILE A 784 49.96 31.20 75.51
CA ILE A 784 48.92 31.57 74.52
C ILE A 784 49.13 32.98 73.93
N GLU A 785 49.69 33.93 74.68
CA GLU A 785 49.97 35.29 74.16
C GLU A 785 51.13 35.29 73.15
N GLN A 786 52.07 34.37 73.31
CA GLN A 786 53.22 34.22 72.41
C GLN A 786 52.84 33.48 71.11
N GLN A 787 51.89 32.54 71.18
CA GLN A 787 51.37 31.79 70.02
C GLN A 787 50.47 32.64 69.10
N SER A 788 49.81 33.69 69.60
CA SER A 788 48.96 34.56 68.77
C SER A 788 49.76 35.36 67.73
N GLN A 789 51.01 35.71 68.03
CA GLN A 789 51.88 36.43 67.10
C GLN A 789 52.44 35.50 66.01
N GLU A 790 52.67 34.22 66.33
CA GLU A 790 53.08 33.17 65.39
C GLU A 790 51.92 32.72 64.46
N LEU A 791 50.67 32.89 64.90
CA LEU A 791 49.45 32.64 64.11
C LEU A 791 49.20 33.68 63.01
N ALA A 792 49.66 34.93 63.19
CA ALA A 792 49.54 35.97 62.17
C ALA A 792 50.42 35.69 60.94
N ASP A 793 51.63 35.18 61.15
CA ASP A 793 52.56 34.82 60.07
C ASP A 793 52.13 33.52 59.34
N LYS A 794 51.48 32.58 60.04
CA LYS A 794 50.86 31.39 59.41
C LYS A 794 49.63 31.73 58.55
N ASN A 795 48.93 32.82 58.83
CA ASN A 795 47.73 33.21 58.08
C ASN A 795 48.08 33.84 56.71
N ASP A 796 49.19 34.58 56.61
CA ASP A 796 49.71 35.14 55.34
C ASP A 796 50.27 34.04 54.41
N GLU A 797 50.76 32.93 54.96
CA GLU A 797 51.19 31.75 54.19
C GLU A 797 49.98 30.93 53.66
N LEU A 798 48.88 30.87 54.42
CA LEU A 798 47.61 30.22 54.00
C LEU A 798 46.83 31.01 52.94
N GLU A 799 46.86 32.35 52.95
CA GLU A 799 46.20 33.17 51.91
C GLU A 799 46.83 32.98 50.53
N LYS A 800 48.16 32.86 50.45
CA LYS A 800 48.88 32.62 49.19
C LYS A 800 48.59 31.22 48.62
N ILE A 801 48.39 30.21 49.47
CA ILE A 801 47.99 28.85 49.07
C ILE A 801 46.55 28.82 48.57
N ASN A 802 45.63 29.49 49.28
CA ASN A 802 44.22 29.57 48.87
C ASN A 802 44.01 30.31 47.53
N ALA A 803 44.81 31.35 47.24
CA ALA A 803 44.79 32.05 45.96
C ALA A 803 45.24 31.14 44.80
N ALA A 804 46.27 30.32 45.00
CA ALA A 804 46.72 29.33 44.02
C ALA A 804 45.65 28.27 43.74
N ILE A 805 45.01 27.71 44.78
CA ILE A 805 43.97 26.68 44.66
C ILE A 805 42.72 27.22 43.96
N LYS A 806 42.30 28.45 44.25
CA LYS A 806 41.09 29.06 43.66
C LYS A 806 41.24 29.30 42.15
N SER A 807 42.46 29.57 41.68
CA SER A 807 42.78 29.73 40.26
C SER A 807 42.97 28.41 39.52
N ILE A 808 43.42 27.33 40.20
CA ILE A 808 43.55 25.98 39.62
C ILE A 808 42.17 25.40 39.29
N ASN A 809 41.16 25.66 40.11
CA ASN A 809 39.80 25.16 39.92
C ASN A 809 39.01 25.82 38.76
N ALA A 810 39.57 26.83 38.08
CA ALA A 810 38.91 27.56 37.00
C ALA A 810 39.25 27.05 35.58
N GLU A 811 40.27 26.20 35.44
CA GLU A 811 40.74 25.70 34.14
C GLU A 811 39.95 24.44 33.74
N ILE A 812 39.34 24.45 32.54
CA ILE A 812 38.49 23.35 32.05
C ILE A 812 39.24 22.42 31.09
N ASN A 813 40.37 22.86 30.52
CA ASN A 813 41.17 22.03 29.63
C ASN A 813 42.29 21.29 30.40
N PHE A 814 42.37 19.97 30.23
CA PHE A 814 43.30 19.12 30.97
C PHE A 814 44.79 19.41 30.71
N ASP A 815 45.18 19.66 29.46
CA ASP A 815 46.58 19.95 29.10
C ASP A 815 47.01 21.33 29.65
N ASN A 816 46.13 22.35 29.54
CA ASN A 816 46.38 23.68 30.12
C ASN A 816 46.46 23.66 31.65
N LEU A 817 45.65 22.81 32.31
CA LEU A 817 45.67 22.64 33.76
C LEU A 817 47.05 22.15 34.22
N LEU A 818 47.62 21.14 33.56
CA LEU A 818 48.93 20.58 33.93
C LEU A 818 50.05 21.59 33.77
N GLN A 819 50.05 22.37 32.68
CA GLN A 819 51.03 23.43 32.47
C GLN A 819 50.89 24.54 33.52
N SER A 820 49.67 25.03 33.78
CA SER A 820 49.43 26.05 34.80
C SER A 820 49.79 25.56 36.21
N LEU A 821 49.57 24.28 36.51
CA LEU A 821 49.96 23.68 37.79
C LEU A 821 51.48 23.76 37.96
N LEU A 822 52.25 23.25 37.00
CA LEU A 822 53.71 23.28 37.08
C LEU A 822 54.26 24.72 37.17
N GLU A 823 53.69 25.68 36.43
CA GLU A 823 54.13 27.08 36.46
C GLU A 823 53.90 27.75 37.82
N LYS A 824 52.75 27.50 38.44
CA LYS A 824 52.42 28.07 39.75
C LYS A 824 53.19 27.37 40.88
N MET A 825 53.58 26.12 40.68
CA MET A 825 54.42 25.35 41.62
C MET A 825 55.90 25.77 41.60
N ARG A 826 56.29 26.77 40.80
CA ARG A 826 57.61 27.46 40.90
C ARG A 826 57.87 28.12 42.26
N ILE A 827 56.86 28.20 43.14
CA ILE A 827 57.07 28.57 44.55
C ILE A 827 58.08 27.67 45.26
N ILE A 828 58.20 26.41 44.82
CA ILE A 828 59.23 25.48 45.26
C ILE A 828 60.53 25.88 44.57
N ARG A 829 61.24 26.85 45.17
CA ARG A 829 62.50 27.40 44.63
C ARG A 829 63.59 26.35 44.45
N SER A 830 63.47 25.22 45.14
CA SER A 830 64.38 24.09 45.02
C SER A 830 64.21 23.31 43.71
N ALA A 831 63.10 23.45 42.99
CA ALA A 831 62.91 22.85 41.66
C ALA A 831 63.43 23.80 40.56
N GLU A 832 64.42 23.36 39.78
CA GLU A 832 64.95 24.12 38.64
C GLU A 832 64.17 23.82 37.35
N LYS A 833 63.74 22.55 37.19
CA LYS A 833 62.84 22.13 36.12
C LYS A 833 61.72 21.27 36.68
N SER A 834 60.60 21.22 35.98
CA SER A 834 59.47 20.39 36.37
C SER A 834 58.74 19.86 35.15
N ALA A 835 58.18 18.66 35.24
CA ALA A 835 57.47 18.00 34.15
C ALA A 835 56.29 17.17 34.66
N ALA A 836 55.27 17.00 33.81
CA ALA A 836 54.13 16.13 34.07
C ALA A 836 54.12 14.99 33.05
N LEU A 837 54.25 13.77 33.55
CA LEU A 837 54.20 12.53 32.77
C LEU A 837 52.84 11.86 33.04
N VAL A 838 51.99 11.76 32.02
CA VAL A 838 50.57 11.37 32.18
C VAL A 838 50.24 10.15 31.32
N PHE A 839 49.40 9.26 31.85
CA PHE A 839 48.89 8.11 31.11
C PHE A 839 47.97 8.57 29.96
N ASP A 840 48.33 8.23 28.73
CA ASP A 840 47.54 8.53 27.55
C ASP A 840 46.79 7.27 27.09
N LYS A 841 45.46 7.30 27.25
CA LYS A 841 44.56 6.17 26.94
C LYS A 841 44.70 5.71 25.48
N SER A 842 45.03 6.60 24.54
CA SER A 842 45.08 6.25 23.11
C SER A 842 46.28 5.38 22.75
N ILE A 843 47.38 5.51 23.48
CA ILE A 843 48.62 4.74 23.26
C ILE A 843 48.91 3.74 24.38
N GLN A 844 48.05 3.67 25.41
CA GLN A 844 48.18 2.81 26.59
C GLN A 844 49.54 2.93 27.29
N ASN A 845 50.17 4.11 27.22
CA ASN A 845 51.49 4.41 27.78
C ASN A 845 51.51 5.84 28.35
N TYR A 846 52.53 6.15 29.16
CA TYR A 846 52.75 7.48 29.72
C TYR A 846 53.56 8.36 28.78
N ARG A 847 53.17 9.63 28.63
CA ARG A 847 53.91 10.63 27.85
C ARG A 847 53.95 11.98 28.57
N TYR A 848 54.95 12.79 28.26
CA TYR A 848 55.02 14.15 28.80
C TYR A 848 53.94 15.01 28.15
N LYS A 849 53.13 15.67 28.97
CA LYS A 849 52.06 16.57 28.54
C LYS A 849 52.31 18.03 28.91
N ALA A 850 53.12 18.28 29.94
CA ALA A 850 53.47 19.62 30.40
C ALA A 850 54.88 19.67 30.97
N GLY A 851 55.51 20.85 30.93
CA GLY A 851 56.89 21.05 31.33
C GLY A 851 57.23 22.52 31.55
N VAL A 852 58.02 22.79 32.60
CA VAL A 852 58.53 24.12 32.94
C VAL A 852 60.05 24.03 33.07
N GLY A 853 60.77 24.83 32.29
CA GLY A 853 62.23 24.72 32.15
C GLY A 853 62.71 23.60 31.21
N TYR A 854 61.77 22.90 30.57
CA TYR A 854 61.97 21.94 29.48
C TYR A 854 61.49 22.53 28.15
N ASP A 855 62.16 22.18 27.05
CA ASP A 855 61.56 22.28 25.72
C ASP A 855 60.76 21.00 25.46
N LEU A 856 59.45 21.12 25.36
CA LEU A 856 58.55 19.96 25.29
C LEU A 856 58.72 19.17 24.00
N SER A 857 59.12 19.82 22.89
CA SER A 857 59.34 19.12 21.61
C SER A 857 60.45 18.06 21.69
N ASP A 858 61.39 18.20 22.63
CA ASP A 858 62.49 17.26 22.82
C ASP A 858 62.04 15.97 23.54
N VAL A 859 60.90 15.97 24.22
CA VAL A 859 60.43 14.83 25.04
C VAL A 859 59.00 14.39 24.70
N GLU A 860 58.29 15.13 23.85
CA GLU A 860 56.89 14.87 23.50
C GLU A 860 56.67 13.49 22.84
N HIS A 861 57.65 13.00 22.07
CA HIS A 861 57.63 11.68 21.43
C HIS A 861 58.06 10.53 22.34
N VAL A 862 58.49 10.82 23.58
CA VAL A 862 58.92 9.79 24.51
C VAL A 862 57.70 9.18 25.19
N THR A 863 57.49 7.89 24.94
CA THR A 863 56.45 7.08 25.59
C THR A 863 57.10 6.08 26.53
N LEU A 864 56.58 5.97 27.75
CA LEU A 864 57.04 5.04 28.78
C LEU A 864 55.89 4.13 29.20
N SER A 865 56.13 2.83 29.32
CA SER A 865 55.21 1.94 30.03
C SER A 865 55.21 2.22 31.53
N LEU A 866 54.20 1.74 32.26
CA LEU A 866 54.14 1.91 33.72
C LEU A 866 55.41 1.36 34.40
N ALA A 867 55.84 0.16 34.01
CA ALA A 867 57.03 -0.48 34.59
C ALA A 867 58.31 0.33 34.32
N GLU A 868 58.44 0.95 33.14
CA GLU A 868 59.58 1.81 32.81
C GLU A 868 59.55 3.14 33.58
N ALA A 869 58.36 3.74 33.73
CA ALA A 869 58.17 4.96 34.51
C ALA A 869 58.48 4.73 36.00
N GLU A 870 57.97 3.66 36.61
CA GLU A 870 58.24 3.30 38.00
C GLU A 870 59.72 2.97 38.22
N ASN A 871 60.32 2.20 37.31
CA ASN A 871 61.75 1.87 37.40
C ASN A 871 62.63 3.12 37.26
N ARG A 872 62.25 4.09 36.41
CA ARG A 872 62.99 5.35 36.24
C ARG A 872 62.85 6.28 37.45
N TYR A 873 61.62 6.52 37.87
CA TYR A 873 61.29 7.59 38.81
C TYR A 873 61.24 7.10 40.26
N LEU A 874 60.63 5.95 40.54
CA LEU A 874 60.39 5.48 41.91
C LEU A 874 61.49 4.57 42.45
N LYS A 875 62.21 3.83 41.59
CA LYS A 875 63.26 2.93 42.08
C LYS A 875 64.40 3.71 42.76
N ASN A 876 64.78 3.28 43.96
CA ASN A 876 65.74 3.94 44.86
C ASN A 876 65.33 5.37 45.26
N ALA A 877 64.07 5.75 45.09
CA ALA A 877 63.52 6.95 45.70
C ALA A 877 63.01 6.59 47.11
N GLU A 878 63.22 7.50 48.06
CA GLU A 878 62.69 7.38 49.42
C GLU A 878 61.30 8.02 49.46
N GLU A 879 60.28 7.28 49.89
CA GLU A 879 58.95 7.84 50.14
C GLU A 879 58.99 8.63 51.44
N VAL A 880 58.89 9.96 51.34
CA VAL A 880 58.94 10.86 52.50
C VAL A 880 57.55 11.15 53.07
N PHE A 881 56.51 10.98 52.25
CA PHE A 881 55.10 11.05 52.60
C PHE A 881 54.28 10.30 51.55
N GLU A 882 53.06 9.89 51.84
CA GLU A 882 52.21 9.10 50.92
C GLU A 882 52.20 9.68 49.50
N ASP A 883 52.65 8.89 48.52
CA ASP A 883 52.82 9.24 47.09
C ASP A 883 53.83 10.36 46.77
N ILE A 884 54.58 10.87 47.76
CA ILE A 884 55.64 11.86 47.62
C ILE A 884 56.99 11.20 47.84
N PHE A 885 57.81 11.18 46.79
CA PHE A 885 59.11 10.52 46.81
C PHE A 885 60.24 11.52 46.57
N ILE A 886 61.38 11.30 47.22
CA ILE A 886 62.62 12.03 46.96
C ILE A 886 63.68 11.06 46.48
N LYS A 887 64.30 11.39 45.34
CA LYS A 887 65.42 10.66 44.77
C LYS A 887 66.66 11.54 44.79
N SER A 888 67.66 11.11 45.54
CA SER A 888 68.96 11.80 45.63
C SER A 888 70.11 10.99 45.02
N GLU A 889 69.85 9.75 44.59
CA GLU A 889 70.86 8.85 44.01
C GLU A 889 70.43 8.41 42.60
N PHE A 890 71.25 8.73 41.60
CA PHE A 890 70.97 8.49 40.17
C PHE A 890 71.98 7.50 39.52
N ALA A 891 72.59 6.63 40.34
CA ALA A 891 73.62 5.68 39.91
C ALA A 891 73.03 4.52 39.07
N SER A 892 73.65 4.28 37.91
CA SER A 892 73.54 3.10 37.01
C SER A 892 72.14 2.53 36.76
N PHE A 893 71.44 3.04 35.74
CA PHE A 893 70.27 2.40 35.14
C PHE A 893 70.38 2.40 33.61
N GLU A 894 69.96 1.29 32.98
CA GLU A 894 69.67 1.21 31.55
C GLU A 894 68.64 2.28 31.21
N MET A 895 69.11 3.38 30.65
CA MET A 895 68.26 4.47 30.18
C MET A 895 67.57 4.01 28.91
N VAL A 896 66.24 4.19 28.84
CA VAL A 896 65.52 4.23 27.57
C VAL A 896 66.29 5.16 26.63
N GLU A 897 66.68 4.64 25.47
CA GLU A 897 67.65 5.24 24.56
C GLU A 897 67.33 6.71 24.24
N ALA A 898 66.04 7.03 24.11
CA ALA A 898 65.51 8.37 23.84
C ALA A 898 65.81 9.44 24.91
N LEU A 899 66.09 9.03 26.16
CA LEU A 899 66.32 9.94 27.29
C LEU A 899 67.80 10.03 27.71
N GLN A 900 68.71 9.33 27.02
CA GLN A 900 70.16 9.34 27.31
C GLN A 900 70.83 10.70 27.03
N ARG A 901 70.23 11.51 26.16
CA ARG A 901 70.74 12.82 25.74
C ARG A 901 70.57 13.96 26.76
N PHE A 902 69.78 13.75 27.81
CA PHE A 902 69.48 14.80 28.80
C PHE A 902 70.42 14.75 30.01
N THR A 903 70.75 15.93 30.54
CA THR A 903 71.55 16.06 31.77
C THR A 903 70.85 15.37 32.94
N LYS A 904 71.61 14.64 33.76
CA LYS A 904 71.06 13.95 34.93
C LYS A 904 70.83 14.95 36.08
N PRO A 905 69.65 14.94 36.73
CA PRO A 905 69.44 15.73 37.93
C PRO A 905 70.29 15.19 39.10
N LYS A 906 70.61 16.07 40.04
CA LYS A 906 71.29 15.72 41.30
C LYS A 906 70.31 15.43 42.43
N SER A 907 69.08 15.94 42.32
CA SER A 907 67.99 15.67 43.25
C SER A 907 66.66 15.80 42.54
N MET A 908 65.70 14.96 42.90
CA MET A 908 64.35 14.96 42.33
C MET A 908 63.31 14.73 43.42
N MET A 909 62.20 15.45 43.35
CA MET A 909 61.00 15.22 44.13
C MET A 909 59.86 14.83 43.18
N LEU A 910 59.08 13.83 43.58
CA LEU A 910 58.04 13.22 42.75
C LEU A 910 56.73 13.22 43.52
N LEU A 911 55.64 13.56 42.85
CA LEU A 911 54.28 13.31 43.34
C LEU A 911 53.58 12.34 42.36
N VAL A 912 53.15 11.19 42.86
CA VAL A 912 52.40 10.19 42.10
C VAL A 912 50.92 10.43 42.29
N ILE A 913 50.15 10.51 41.21
CA ILE A 913 48.70 10.70 41.24
C ILE A 913 48.04 9.37 40.90
N ARG A 914 47.24 8.86 41.84
CA ARG A 914 46.51 7.58 41.68
C ARG A 914 45.00 7.82 41.67
N ILE A 915 44.30 7.21 40.72
CA ILE A 915 42.83 7.17 40.64
C ILE A 915 42.41 5.69 40.61
N GLU A 916 41.53 5.26 41.53
CA GLU A 916 41.07 3.86 41.63
C GLU A 916 42.23 2.83 41.62
N ASN A 917 43.29 3.09 42.38
CA ASN A 917 44.51 2.27 42.44
C ASN A 917 45.34 2.18 41.14
N LYS A 918 45.05 2.99 40.12
CA LYS A 918 45.88 3.12 38.91
C LYS A 918 46.68 4.43 38.96
N VAL A 919 47.97 4.38 38.59
CA VAL A 919 48.79 5.59 38.47
C VAL A 919 48.38 6.34 37.21
N GLU A 920 47.90 7.56 37.35
CA GLU A 920 47.40 8.34 36.21
C GLU A 920 48.39 9.42 35.78
N ALA A 921 49.21 9.93 36.70
CA ALA A 921 50.26 10.88 36.38
C ALA A 921 51.41 10.88 37.40
N PHE A 922 52.59 11.30 36.94
CA PHE A 922 53.74 11.64 37.75
C PHE A 922 54.05 13.12 37.56
N LEU A 923 54.08 13.88 38.66
CA LEU A 923 54.60 15.25 38.68
C LEU A 923 56.04 15.20 39.19
N ILE A 924 56.95 15.66 38.36
CA ILE A 924 58.39 15.49 38.51
C ILE A 924 59.00 16.87 38.72
N PHE A 925 59.74 17.05 39.81
CA PHE A 925 60.46 18.28 40.15
C PHE A 925 61.95 17.96 40.27
N GLU A 926 62.80 18.64 39.51
CA GLU A 926 64.22 18.29 39.37
C GLU A 926 65.12 19.47 39.71
N ASN A 927 66.22 19.18 40.39
CA ASN A 927 67.32 20.10 40.65
C ASN A 927 68.63 19.52 40.08
N PHE A 928 69.33 20.30 39.26
CA PHE A 928 70.58 19.90 38.61
C PHE A 928 71.81 20.45 39.32
N SER A 929 71.66 21.48 40.16
CA SER A 929 72.78 22.14 40.84
C SER A 929 73.18 21.49 42.17
N ARG A 930 72.21 21.06 42.99
CA ARG A 930 72.39 20.60 44.38
C ARG A 930 71.94 19.15 44.58
N GLU A 931 72.78 18.36 45.26
CA GLU A 931 72.35 17.08 45.84
C GLU A 931 71.49 17.36 47.08
N ARG A 932 70.41 16.58 47.28
CA ARG A 932 69.44 16.78 48.38
C ARG A 932 68.87 18.21 48.45
N ALA A 933 68.39 18.71 47.32
CA ALA A 933 67.94 20.10 47.19
C ALA A 933 66.60 20.40 47.89
N PHE A 934 65.75 19.40 48.08
CA PHE A 934 64.40 19.56 48.63
C PHE A 934 64.40 19.42 50.15
N GLU A 935 64.05 20.49 50.85
CA GLU A 935 64.03 20.56 52.33
C GLU A 935 62.63 20.25 52.89
N ALA A 936 62.52 20.11 54.23
CA ALA A 936 61.25 19.84 54.90
C ALA A 936 60.14 20.86 54.56
N ARG A 937 60.51 22.10 54.24
CA ARG A 937 59.58 23.14 53.78
C ARG A 937 58.96 22.80 52.41
N ASP A 938 59.78 22.36 51.44
CA ASP A 938 59.31 22.01 50.09
C ASP A 938 58.38 20.79 50.13
N ILE A 939 58.71 19.81 50.97
CA ILE A 939 57.88 18.62 51.22
C ILE A 939 56.54 19.03 51.83
N SER A 940 56.54 19.93 52.81
CA SER A 940 55.31 20.44 53.44
C SER A 940 54.40 21.17 52.44
N LEU A 941 54.97 21.93 51.51
CA LEU A 941 54.21 22.62 50.46
C LEU A 941 53.52 21.64 49.49
N ILE A 942 54.24 20.64 48.97
CA ILE A 942 53.62 19.61 48.13
C ILE A 942 52.59 18.80 48.92
N LYS A 943 52.90 18.42 50.17
CA LYS A 943 51.98 17.68 51.03
C LYS A 943 50.65 18.42 51.21
N ASN A 944 50.69 19.73 51.43
CA ASN A 944 49.47 20.53 51.60
C ASN A 944 48.73 20.76 50.27
N ALA A 945 49.43 20.79 49.14
CA ALA A 945 48.83 20.96 47.82
C ALA A 945 48.32 19.64 47.19
N LYS A 946 48.81 18.48 47.64
CA LYS A 946 48.55 17.15 47.06
C LYS A 946 47.07 16.89 46.79
N GLU A 947 46.23 16.97 47.82
CA GLU A 947 44.79 16.65 47.71
C GLU A 947 44.06 17.57 46.72
N HIS A 948 44.44 18.84 46.69
CA HIS A 948 43.85 19.81 45.76
C HIS A 948 44.29 19.57 44.31
N ILE A 949 45.55 19.19 44.10
CA ILE A 949 46.08 18.83 42.78
C ILE A 949 45.39 17.56 42.25
N ILE A 950 45.27 16.53 43.10
CA ILE A 950 44.59 15.28 42.75
C ILE A 950 43.12 15.54 42.39
N SER A 951 42.41 16.31 43.22
CA SER A 951 41.00 16.65 42.98
C SER A 951 40.78 17.43 41.68
N ALA A 952 41.63 18.42 41.38
CA ALA A 952 41.52 19.19 40.14
C ALA A 952 41.73 18.30 38.90
N ILE A 953 42.73 17.43 38.92
CA ILE A 953 43.04 16.51 37.82
C ILE A 953 41.92 15.47 37.63
N ILE A 954 41.36 14.91 38.71
CA ILE A 954 40.20 14.01 38.64
C ILE A 954 39.00 14.73 38.01
N ARG A 955 38.68 15.93 38.49
CA ARG A 955 37.50 16.69 38.05
C ARG A 955 37.55 17.01 36.57
N THR A 956 38.67 17.56 36.08
CA THR A 956 38.81 17.95 34.67
C THR A 956 38.73 16.71 33.76
N ARG A 957 39.32 15.59 34.16
CA ARG A 957 39.25 14.34 33.40
C ARG A 957 37.83 13.77 33.31
N ILE A 958 37.04 13.86 34.39
CA ILE A 958 35.63 13.45 34.36
C ILE A 958 34.82 14.34 33.43
N LEU A 959 35.08 15.66 33.41
CA LEU A 959 34.39 16.60 32.53
C LEU A 959 34.69 16.33 31.04
N ASP A 960 35.94 16.03 30.69
CA ASP A 960 36.32 15.65 29.33
C ASP A 960 35.64 14.34 28.88
N ASP A 961 35.65 13.30 29.73
CA ASP A 961 34.98 12.01 29.44
C ASP A 961 33.45 12.21 29.30
N LEU A 962 32.84 13.09 30.10
CA LEU A 962 31.41 13.40 30.02
C LEU A 962 31.05 14.13 28.72
N GLN A 963 31.86 15.10 28.30
CA GLN A 963 31.64 15.86 27.07
C GLN A 963 31.75 14.94 25.84
N LEU A 964 32.71 14.02 25.83
CA LEU A 964 32.85 12.99 24.80
C LEU A 964 31.63 12.07 24.75
N THR A 965 31.13 11.64 25.92
CA THR A 965 29.97 10.75 26.02
C THR A 965 28.69 11.43 25.51
N LEU A 966 28.48 12.71 25.84
CA LEU A 966 27.32 13.48 25.33
C LEU A 966 27.38 13.70 23.82
N HIS A 967 28.58 13.92 23.27
CA HIS A 967 28.77 14.01 21.83
C HIS A 967 28.42 12.67 21.15
N ASN A 968 28.96 11.55 21.67
CA ASN A 968 28.64 10.21 21.16
C ASN A 968 27.14 9.89 21.25
N LEU A 969 26.47 10.29 22.32
CA LEU A 969 25.03 10.08 22.49
C LEU A 969 24.23 10.85 21.43
N LYS A 970 24.59 12.11 21.19
CA LYS A 970 23.96 12.94 20.16
C LYS A 970 24.15 12.36 18.76
N ASP A 971 25.36 11.94 18.42
CA ASP A 971 25.67 11.32 17.13
C ASP A 971 24.90 10.00 16.94
N THR A 972 24.80 9.19 18.02
CA THR A 972 24.01 7.93 18.01
C THR A 972 22.52 8.21 17.80
N GLN A 973 21.97 9.25 18.43
CA GLN A 973 20.58 9.65 18.26
C GLN A 973 20.29 10.12 16.82
N GLU A 974 21.19 10.92 16.22
CA GLU A 974 21.06 11.33 14.82
C GLU A 974 21.15 10.13 13.85
N GLN A 975 22.01 9.15 14.14
CA GLN A 975 22.08 7.89 13.39
C GLN A 975 20.80 7.06 13.49
N LEU A 976 20.18 6.97 14.67
CA LEU A 976 18.91 6.24 14.86
C LEU A 976 17.77 6.89 14.07
N VAL A 977 17.64 8.22 14.13
CA VAL A 977 16.62 8.96 13.37
C VAL A 977 16.82 8.80 11.86
N GLN A 978 18.07 8.80 11.38
CA GLN A 978 18.34 8.52 9.96
C GLN A 978 18.06 7.06 9.58
N SER A 979 18.36 6.10 10.46
CA SER A 979 18.07 4.67 10.25
C SER A 979 16.57 4.41 10.15
N GLU A 980 15.77 5.02 11.03
CA GLU A 980 14.30 4.91 11.00
C GLU A 980 13.71 5.50 9.71
N LYS A 981 14.21 6.66 9.25
CA LYS A 981 13.82 7.25 7.96
C LYS A 981 14.16 6.35 6.77
N LEU A 982 15.34 5.70 6.79
CA LEU A 982 15.77 4.78 5.73
C LEU A 982 14.96 3.48 5.72
N ALA A 983 14.60 2.94 6.89
CA ALA A 983 13.75 1.76 7.02
C ALA A 983 12.33 2.03 6.49
N SER A 984 11.73 3.15 6.87
CA SER A 984 10.43 3.61 6.38
C SER A 984 10.43 3.82 4.86
N LEU A 985 11.49 4.46 4.33
CA LEU A 985 11.68 4.65 2.89
C LEU A 985 11.84 3.31 2.16
N GLY A 986 12.55 2.34 2.74
CA GLY A 986 12.80 1.02 2.16
C GLY A 986 11.52 0.21 1.93
N GLN A 987 10.56 0.28 2.86
CA GLN A 987 9.29 -0.47 2.77
C GLN A 987 8.34 0.13 1.72
N LEU A 988 8.23 1.47 1.66
CA LEU A 988 7.46 2.20 0.64
C LEU A 988 8.05 2.02 -0.77
N THR A 989 9.38 2.02 -0.88
CA THR A 989 10.11 1.86 -2.14
C THR A 989 9.82 0.52 -2.82
N ALA A 990 9.65 -0.57 -2.07
CA ALA A 990 9.46 -1.90 -2.64
C ALA A 990 8.09 -2.06 -3.32
N GLY A 991 7.02 -1.51 -2.72
CA GLY A 991 5.68 -1.53 -3.30
C GLY A 991 5.56 -0.65 -4.54
N ILE A 992 5.98 0.62 -4.42
CA ILE A 992 5.94 1.59 -5.52
C ILE A 992 6.78 1.13 -6.71
N ALA A 993 7.97 0.57 -6.48
CA ALA A 993 8.82 0.11 -7.56
C ALA A 993 8.21 -1.06 -8.35
N HIS A 994 7.50 -1.96 -7.67
CA HIS A 994 6.82 -3.09 -8.32
C HIS A 994 5.62 -2.60 -9.14
N GLU A 995 4.89 -1.60 -8.66
CA GLU A 995 3.77 -0.97 -9.36
C GLU A 995 4.21 -0.11 -10.54
N ILE A 996 5.39 0.53 -10.50
CA ILE A 996 5.95 1.28 -11.64
C ILE A 996 6.54 0.33 -12.69
N GLN A 997 7.12 -0.81 -12.30
CA GLN A 997 7.71 -1.78 -13.24
C GLN A 997 6.69 -2.34 -14.22
N ASN A 998 5.47 -2.61 -13.76
CA ASN A 998 4.41 -3.19 -14.57
C ASN A 998 4.02 -2.33 -15.79
N PRO A 999 3.55 -1.07 -15.64
CA PRO A 999 3.21 -0.20 -16.76
C PRO A 999 4.43 0.10 -17.65
N LEU A 1000 5.62 0.20 -17.06
CA LEU A 1000 6.83 0.49 -17.79
C LEU A 1000 7.25 -0.64 -18.74
N ASN A 1001 7.06 -1.88 -18.34
CA ASN A 1001 7.28 -3.04 -19.22
C ASN A 1001 6.34 -2.98 -20.43
N PHE A 1002 5.08 -2.58 -20.25
CA PHE A 1002 4.15 -2.38 -21.36
C PHE A 1002 4.62 -1.25 -22.29
N VAL A 1003 4.99 -0.08 -21.75
CA VAL A 1003 5.51 1.04 -22.54
C VAL A 1003 6.74 0.64 -23.36
N ASN A 1004 7.70 -0.06 -22.76
CA ASN A 1004 8.90 -0.53 -23.46
C ASN A 1004 8.58 -1.55 -24.55
N ASN A 1005 7.68 -2.50 -24.28
CA ASN A 1005 7.28 -3.52 -25.24
C ASN A 1005 6.52 -2.92 -26.42
N PHE A 1006 5.56 -2.03 -26.18
CA PHE A 1006 4.81 -1.35 -27.24
C PHE A 1006 5.69 -0.40 -28.05
N ALA A 1007 6.62 0.31 -27.41
CA ALA A 1007 7.58 1.13 -28.14
C ALA A 1007 8.50 0.26 -29.01
N SER A 1008 9.02 -0.86 -28.49
CA SER A 1008 9.84 -1.78 -29.28
C SER A 1008 9.07 -2.35 -30.47
N LEU A 1009 7.82 -2.77 -30.27
CA LEU A 1009 6.96 -3.28 -31.34
C LEU A 1009 6.68 -2.19 -32.39
N SER A 1010 6.44 -0.96 -31.96
CA SER A 1010 6.17 0.16 -32.86
C SER A 1010 7.38 0.55 -33.71
N VAL A 1011 8.62 0.35 -33.21
CA VAL A 1011 9.83 0.46 -34.04
C VAL A 1011 9.84 -0.61 -35.14
N SER A 1012 9.52 -1.87 -34.80
CA SER A 1012 9.44 -2.95 -35.78
C SER A 1012 8.34 -2.72 -36.82
N LEU A 1013 7.18 -2.21 -36.42
CA LEU A 1013 6.10 -1.85 -37.35
C LEU A 1013 6.49 -0.68 -38.26
N ALA A 1014 7.24 0.31 -37.75
CA ALA A 1014 7.77 1.39 -38.57
C ALA A 1014 8.81 0.87 -39.59
N ASP A 1015 9.61 -0.13 -39.22
CA ASP A 1015 10.55 -0.80 -40.13
C ASP A 1015 9.81 -1.59 -41.22
N GLU A 1016 8.78 -2.37 -40.85
CA GLU A 1016 7.92 -3.08 -41.82
C GLU A 1016 7.20 -2.11 -42.77
N LEU A 1017 6.70 -0.99 -42.24
CA LEU A 1017 6.05 0.04 -43.06
C LEU A 1017 7.06 0.67 -44.04
N ASN A 1018 8.30 0.88 -43.60
CA ASN A 1018 9.37 1.40 -44.46
C ASN A 1018 9.72 0.40 -45.58
N GLU A 1019 9.80 -0.90 -45.27
CA GLU A 1019 10.03 -1.95 -46.27
C GLU A 1019 8.88 -2.02 -47.30
N ILE A 1020 7.63 -1.89 -46.86
CA ILE A 1020 6.46 -1.86 -47.75
C ILE A 1020 6.51 -0.64 -48.66
N ILE A 1021 6.79 0.55 -48.13
CA ILE A 1021 6.87 1.77 -48.95
C ILE A 1021 8.05 1.70 -49.92
N GLU A 1022 9.19 1.16 -49.51
CA GLU A 1022 10.35 0.95 -50.38
C GLU A 1022 10.03 0.01 -51.55
N SER A 1023 9.20 -1.03 -51.32
CA SER A 1023 8.72 -1.92 -52.39
C SER A 1023 7.75 -1.24 -53.38
N LEU A 1024 7.12 -0.13 -52.99
CA LEU A 1024 6.17 0.64 -53.78
C LEU A 1024 6.77 1.91 -54.38
N LYS A 1025 8.09 2.11 -54.25
CA LYS A 1025 8.80 3.32 -54.67
C LYS A 1025 8.56 3.73 -56.13
N ASP A 1026 8.41 2.75 -57.03
CA ASP A 1026 8.16 3.00 -58.46
C ASP A 1026 6.68 3.27 -58.80
N GLN A 1027 5.77 3.09 -57.84
CA GLN A 1027 4.32 3.24 -58.00
C GLN A 1027 3.77 4.51 -57.32
N ILE A 1028 4.57 5.16 -56.48
CA ILE A 1028 4.21 6.36 -55.70
C ILE A 1028 4.91 7.58 -56.33
N PRO A 1029 4.23 8.73 -56.48
CA PRO A 1029 4.88 9.98 -56.91
C PRO A 1029 6.07 10.34 -56.00
N THR A 1030 7.19 10.78 -56.59
CA THR A 1030 8.45 11.02 -55.87
C THR A 1030 8.31 11.93 -54.64
N ASP A 1031 7.47 12.97 -54.74
CA ASP A 1031 7.22 13.90 -53.63
C ASP A 1031 6.48 13.22 -52.47
N SER A 1032 5.45 12.41 -52.77
CA SER A 1032 4.69 11.67 -51.75
C SER A 1032 5.48 10.53 -51.10
N TYR A 1033 6.44 9.94 -51.82
CA TYR A 1033 7.38 8.98 -51.25
C TYR A 1033 8.32 9.66 -50.25
N ALA A 1034 8.86 10.83 -50.60
CA ALA A 1034 9.75 11.60 -49.72
C ALA A 1034 9.02 12.04 -48.43
N ASP A 1035 7.78 12.52 -48.53
CA ASP A 1035 6.97 12.89 -47.38
C ASP A 1035 6.68 11.67 -46.47
N ALA A 1036 6.39 10.51 -47.06
CA ALA A 1036 6.13 9.28 -46.30
C ALA A 1036 7.39 8.77 -45.58
N GLU A 1037 8.55 8.79 -46.25
CA GLU A 1037 9.85 8.42 -45.65
C GLU A 1037 10.21 9.36 -44.49
N GLU A 1038 9.95 10.66 -44.62
CA GLU A 1038 10.18 11.64 -43.56
C GLU A 1038 9.26 11.38 -42.34
N VAL A 1039 7.96 11.16 -42.57
CA VAL A 1039 6.99 10.88 -41.50
C VAL A 1039 7.30 9.56 -40.78
N ILE A 1040 7.66 8.50 -41.50
CA ILE A 1040 8.07 7.21 -40.91
C ILE A 1040 9.35 7.40 -40.10
N GLY A 1041 10.32 8.17 -40.61
CA GLY A 1041 11.53 8.54 -39.89
C GLY A 1041 11.23 9.28 -38.58
N MET A 1042 10.28 10.22 -38.59
CA MET A 1042 9.84 10.93 -37.39
C MET A 1042 9.14 10.03 -36.37
N ILE A 1043 8.24 9.14 -36.83
CA ILE A 1043 7.56 8.16 -35.96
C ILE A 1043 8.59 7.25 -35.31
N LYS A 1044 9.50 6.67 -36.10
CA LYS A 1044 10.59 5.82 -35.60
C LYS A 1044 11.45 6.56 -34.59
N GLY A 1045 11.83 7.81 -34.88
CA GLY A 1045 12.63 8.65 -33.98
C GLY A 1045 11.92 8.94 -32.64
N ASN A 1046 10.62 9.21 -32.66
CA ASN A 1046 9.83 9.48 -31.47
C ASN A 1046 9.64 8.23 -30.61
N VAL A 1047 9.29 7.10 -31.24
CA VAL A 1047 9.11 5.82 -30.55
C VAL A 1047 10.44 5.33 -29.95
N GLN A 1048 11.56 5.51 -30.66
CA GLN A 1048 12.88 5.17 -30.13
C GLN A 1048 13.20 5.97 -28.87
N LYS A 1049 12.91 7.28 -28.85
CA LYS A 1049 13.09 8.12 -27.65
C LYS A 1049 12.21 7.66 -26.49
N ILE A 1050 10.96 7.27 -26.76
CA ILE A 1050 10.05 6.72 -25.73
C ILE A 1050 10.64 5.45 -25.12
N ASN A 1051 11.16 4.54 -25.95
CA ASN A 1051 11.81 3.31 -25.49
C ASN A 1051 13.08 3.60 -24.65
N ASP A 1052 13.89 4.57 -25.07
CA ASP A 1052 15.11 4.97 -24.33
C ASP A 1052 14.76 5.59 -22.96
N HIS A 1053 13.71 6.41 -22.90
CA HIS A 1053 13.20 6.99 -21.66
C HIS A 1053 12.54 5.93 -20.76
N GLY A 1054 11.79 4.99 -21.32
CA GLY A 1054 11.20 3.89 -20.59
C GLY A 1054 12.28 2.99 -19.97
N LYS A 1055 13.29 2.56 -20.74
CA LYS A 1055 14.46 1.83 -20.22
C LYS A 1055 15.21 2.59 -19.12
N ARG A 1056 15.28 3.92 -19.22
CA ARG A 1056 15.89 4.77 -18.17
C ARG A 1056 15.10 4.67 -16.86
N VAL A 1057 13.78 4.84 -16.91
CA VAL A 1057 12.93 4.71 -15.71
C VAL A 1057 13.05 3.29 -15.13
N GLU A 1058 13.19 2.26 -15.98
CA GLU A 1058 13.35 0.87 -15.56
C GLU A 1058 14.63 0.68 -14.75
N SER A 1059 15.73 1.29 -15.23
CA SER A 1059 17.02 1.26 -14.56
C SER A 1059 17.03 2.02 -13.23
N ILE A 1060 16.26 3.13 -13.13
CA ILE A 1060 16.11 3.91 -11.91
C ILE A 1060 15.33 3.09 -10.87
N VAL A 1061 14.21 2.49 -11.27
CA VAL A 1061 13.36 1.66 -10.41
C VAL A 1061 14.10 0.40 -9.93
N LYS A 1062 14.85 -0.28 -10.82
CA LYS A 1062 15.73 -1.40 -10.44
C LYS A 1062 16.81 -0.97 -9.44
N GLY A 1063 17.40 0.20 -9.63
CA GLY A 1063 18.36 0.77 -8.68
C GLY A 1063 17.74 1.10 -7.31
N MET A 1064 16.49 1.58 -7.31
CA MET A 1064 15.70 1.86 -6.10
C MET A 1064 15.40 0.56 -5.31
N LEU A 1065 14.99 -0.51 -6.00
CA LEU A 1065 14.76 -1.84 -5.41
C LEU A 1065 16.02 -2.46 -4.81
N GLN A 1066 17.17 -2.26 -5.44
CA GLN A 1066 18.46 -2.73 -4.93
C GLN A 1066 18.91 -1.99 -3.67
N HIS A 1067 18.44 -0.76 -3.45
CA HIS A 1067 18.69 0.04 -2.25
C HIS A 1067 17.74 -0.33 -1.08
N SER A 1068 16.51 -0.75 -1.39
CA SER A 1068 15.49 -1.18 -0.40
C SER A 1068 15.76 -2.57 0.19
N ARG A 1069 16.36 -3.50 -0.58
CA ARG A 1069 16.69 -4.85 -0.10
C ARG A 1069 17.97 -4.85 0.76
N GLY A 1070 17.88 -4.32 1.97
CA GLY A 1070 18.92 -4.37 2.99
C GLY A 1070 19.03 -5.73 3.68
N LYS A 1071 19.52 -6.76 2.99
CA LYS A 1071 20.20 -7.88 3.67
C LYS A 1071 21.69 -7.73 3.41
N THR A 1072 22.39 -7.10 4.34
CA THR A 1072 23.85 -7.13 4.41
C THR A 1072 24.28 -8.57 4.67
N GLY A 1073 25.28 -9.07 3.93
CA GLY A 1073 25.88 -10.36 4.24
C GLY A 1073 26.56 -10.35 5.62
N GLU A 1074 26.91 -11.52 6.14
CA GLU A 1074 27.71 -11.62 7.36
C GLU A 1074 29.20 -11.35 7.04
N PHE A 1075 29.94 -10.88 8.05
CA PHE A 1075 31.39 -10.71 7.92
C PHE A 1075 32.08 -12.09 7.90
N GLU A 1076 32.91 -12.31 6.89
CA GLU A 1076 33.65 -13.55 6.66
C GLU A 1076 35.14 -13.25 6.51
N GLU A 1077 35.98 -14.14 7.03
CA GLU A 1077 37.44 -14.09 6.88
C GLU A 1077 37.86 -14.62 5.51
N VAL A 1078 38.03 -13.70 4.55
CA VAL A 1078 38.29 -14.04 3.14
C VAL A 1078 39.63 -13.45 2.69
N ASP A 1079 40.29 -14.15 1.76
CA ASP A 1079 41.47 -13.61 1.08
C ASP A 1079 41.05 -12.45 0.17
N LEU A 1080 41.37 -11.22 0.60
CA LEU A 1080 40.96 -9.99 -0.07
C LEU A 1080 41.53 -9.91 -1.49
N ASN A 1081 42.78 -10.33 -1.70
CA ASN A 1081 43.41 -10.23 -3.02
C ASN A 1081 42.70 -11.13 -4.03
N SER A 1082 42.25 -12.31 -3.59
CA SER A 1082 41.46 -13.22 -4.42
C SER A 1082 40.11 -12.60 -4.82
N VAL A 1083 39.39 -11.98 -3.88
CA VAL A 1083 38.11 -11.29 -4.17
C VAL A 1083 38.32 -10.11 -5.12
N VAL A 1084 39.30 -9.25 -4.85
CA VAL A 1084 39.58 -8.09 -5.72
C VAL A 1084 39.96 -8.57 -7.13
N ALA A 1085 40.81 -9.58 -7.27
CA ALA A 1085 41.21 -10.12 -8.56
C ALA A 1085 40.02 -10.68 -9.36
N GLU A 1086 39.14 -11.45 -8.72
CA GLU A 1086 37.97 -12.05 -9.35
C GLU A 1086 37.02 -10.99 -9.92
N TYR A 1087 36.63 -10.01 -9.11
CA TYR A 1087 35.62 -9.03 -9.52
C TYR A 1087 36.16 -7.94 -10.47
N VAL A 1088 37.45 -7.63 -10.38
CA VAL A 1088 38.13 -6.80 -11.40
C VAL A 1088 38.17 -7.53 -12.74
N SER A 1089 38.51 -8.81 -12.75
CA SER A 1089 38.49 -9.65 -13.96
C SER A 1089 37.09 -9.75 -14.57
N LEU A 1090 36.07 -9.94 -13.72
CA LEU A 1090 34.68 -9.99 -14.15
C LEU A 1090 34.22 -8.68 -14.82
N ALA A 1091 34.56 -7.53 -14.23
CA ALA A 1091 34.24 -6.22 -14.81
C ALA A 1091 34.94 -6.01 -16.17
N TYR A 1092 36.23 -6.37 -16.27
CA TYR A 1092 37.01 -6.27 -17.51
C TYR A 1092 36.43 -7.15 -18.63
N HIS A 1093 36.18 -8.43 -18.36
CA HIS A 1093 35.60 -9.35 -19.33
C HIS A 1093 34.15 -8.97 -19.71
N GLY A 1094 33.39 -8.42 -18.75
CA GLY A 1094 32.06 -7.88 -19.01
C GLY A 1094 32.07 -6.73 -20.03
N MET A 1095 33.04 -5.82 -19.93
CA MET A 1095 33.21 -4.74 -20.92
C MET A 1095 33.66 -5.27 -22.28
N LYS A 1096 34.62 -6.19 -22.31
CA LYS A 1096 35.10 -6.83 -23.55
C LYS A 1096 34.03 -7.65 -24.28
N ALA A 1097 33.09 -8.25 -23.54
CA ALA A 1097 31.97 -8.99 -24.13
C ALA A 1097 30.92 -8.04 -24.76
N LYS A 1098 30.74 -6.84 -24.19
CA LYS A 1098 29.83 -5.81 -24.72
C LYS A 1098 30.40 -5.10 -25.94
N ASP A 1099 31.69 -4.80 -25.93
CA ASP A 1099 32.37 -4.13 -27.04
C ASP A 1099 33.63 -4.92 -27.43
N LYS A 1100 33.57 -5.60 -28.58
CA LYS A 1100 34.69 -6.40 -29.10
C LYS A 1100 35.91 -5.54 -29.47
N THR A 1101 35.75 -4.22 -29.58
CA THR A 1101 36.84 -3.28 -29.89
C THR A 1101 37.55 -2.76 -28.64
N PHE A 1102 37.02 -3.05 -27.45
CA PHE A 1102 37.63 -2.68 -26.17
C PHE A 1102 38.99 -3.36 -25.97
N ASN A 1103 40.06 -2.58 -25.92
CA ASN A 1103 41.43 -3.05 -25.77
C ASN A 1103 42.17 -2.21 -24.71
N THR A 1104 41.98 -2.57 -23.45
CA THR A 1104 42.58 -1.91 -22.28
C THR A 1104 43.57 -2.84 -21.58
N ALA A 1105 44.72 -2.32 -21.15
CA ALA A 1105 45.66 -3.02 -20.29
C ALA A 1105 45.14 -3.02 -18.84
N LEU A 1106 45.09 -4.20 -18.23
CA LEU A 1106 44.70 -4.38 -16.83
C LEU A 1106 45.95 -4.78 -16.03
N THR A 1107 46.45 -3.87 -15.19
CA THR A 1107 47.68 -4.08 -14.41
C THR A 1107 47.33 -4.25 -12.93
N THR A 1108 47.63 -5.41 -12.35
CA THR A 1108 47.35 -5.70 -10.93
C THR A 1108 48.62 -5.78 -10.09
N GLN A 1109 48.65 -5.10 -8.95
CA GLN A 1109 49.76 -5.08 -7.99
C GLN A 1109 49.23 -5.40 -6.59
N PHE A 1110 49.17 -6.69 -6.25
CA PHE A 1110 48.64 -7.12 -4.97
C PHE A 1110 49.74 -7.32 -3.93
N ASP A 1111 49.54 -6.76 -2.74
CA ASP A 1111 50.43 -6.97 -1.60
C ASP A 1111 50.16 -8.36 -0.97
N PRO A 1112 51.12 -9.31 -1.01
CA PRO A 1112 50.92 -10.66 -0.47
C PRO A 1112 50.80 -10.68 1.06
N ALA A 1113 51.19 -9.61 1.77
CA ALA A 1113 51.20 -9.55 3.23
C ALA A 1113 49.81 -9.27 3.86
N ILE A 1114 48.79 -9.01 3.04
CA ILE A 1114 47.42 -8.72 3.51
C ILE A 1114 46.74 -9.94 4.13
N GLY A 1115 46.90 -11.12 3.55
CA GLY A 1115 46.29 -12.36 4.07
C GLY A 1115 44.75 -12.36 4.05
N LYS A 1116 44.14 -13.00 5.06
CA LYS A 1116 42.68 -13.03 5.23
C LYS A 1116 42.22 -11.82 6.03
N VAL A 1117 41.07 -11.28 5.63
CA VAL A 1117 40.50 -10.04 6.15
C VAL A 1117 39.01 -10.28 6.41
N SER A 1118 38.52 -9.83 7.56
CA SER A 1118 37.09 -9.83 7.87
C SER A 1118 36.35 -8.79 7.04
N ILE A 1119 35.63 -9.24 6.01
CA ILE A 1119 34.82 -8.38 5.11
C ILE A 1119 33.49 -9.05 4.82
N ILE A 1120 32.51 -8.31 4.31
CA ILE A 1120 31.32 -8.91 3.70
C ILE A 1120 31.62 -9.08 2.20
N PRO A 1121 31.91 -10.30 1.71
CA PRO A 1121 32.44 -10.49 0.36
C PRO A 1121 31.47 -9.97 -0.70
N GLN A 1122 30.17 -10.22 -0.53
CA GLN A 1122 29.13 -9.80 -1.47
C GLN A 1122 29.07 -8.27 -1.63
N ASP A 1123 29.16 -7.53 -0.53
CA ASP A 1123 29.05 -6.08 -0.53
C ASP A 1123 30.33 -5.45 -1.09
N LEU A 1124 31.51 -5.92 -0.66
CA LEU A 1124 32.78 -5.41 -1.18
C LEU A 1124 32.94 -5.71 -2.67
N SER A 1125 32.48 -6.88 -3.12
CA SER A 1125 32.51 -7.27 -4.54
C SER A 1125 31.70 -6.31 -5.41
N ARG A 1126 30.55 -5.83 -4.93
CA ARG A 1126 29.74 -4.81 -5.63
C ARG A 1126 30.49 -3.48 -5.73
N VAL A 1127 31.22 -3.08 -4.69
CA VAL A 1127 32.04 -1.87 -4.71
C VAL A 1127 33.13 -1.96 -5.77
N ILE A 1128 33.89 -3.05 -5.78
CA ILE A 1128 34.97 -3.28 -6.74
C ILE A 1128 34.41 -3.29 -8.16
N LEU A 1129 33.35 -4.06 -8.41
CA LEU A 1129 32.72 -4.16 -9.72
C LEU A 1129 32.20 -2.81 -10.23
N ASN A 1130 31.58 -2.00 -9.38
CA ASN A 1130 31.06 -0.68 -9.74
C ASN A 1130 32.18 0.30 -10.13
N ILE A 1131 33.25 0.35 -9.33
CA ILE A 1131 34.37 1.27 -9.57
C ILE A 1131 35.14 0.83 -10.82
N THR A 1132 35.48 -0.46 -10.94
CA THR A 1132 36.21 -0.98 -12.10
C THR A 1132 35.44 -0.82 -13.41
N ASN A 1133 34.11 -1.01 -13.41
CA ASN A 1133 33.30 -0.74 -14.60
C ASN A 1133 33.32 0.74 -15.00
N ASN A 1134 33.34 1.67 -14.03
CA ASN A 1134 33.45 3.09 -14.32
C ASN A 1134 34.83 3.45 -14.87
N SER A 1135 35.90 2.88 -14.31
CA SER A 1135 37.26 3.03 -14.82
C SER A 1135 37.44 2.49 -16.24
N CYS A 1136 36.91 1.29 -16.53
CA CYS A 1136 36.95 0.73 -17.89
C CYS A 1136 36.16 1.60 -18.89
N TYR A 1137 35.01 2.14 -18.48
CA TYR A 1137 34.22 3.05 -19.31
C TYR A 1137 34.97 4.35 -19.62
N ALA A 1138 35.59 4.97 -18.61
CA ALA A 1138 36.31 6.24 -18.78
C ALA A 1138 37.51 6.10 -19.74
N VAL A 1139 38.20 4.96 -19.67
CA VAL A 1139 39.32 4.62 -20.55
C VAL A 1139 38.86 4.33 -21.97
N ASP A 1140 37.76 3.58 -22.14
CA ASP A 1140 37.17 3.29 -23.45
C ASP A 1140 36.69 4.56 -24.17
N GLU A 1141 36.03 5.47 -23.46
CA GLU A 1141 35.56 6.74 -24.01
C GLU A 1141 36.72 7.66 -24.44
N LYS A 1142 37.86 7.62 -23.73
CA LYS A 1142 39.08 8.34 -24.13
C LYS A 1142 39.75 7.68 -25.34
N ALA A 1143 39.76 6.36 -25.41
CA ALA A 1143 40.29 5.61 -26.55
C ALA A 1143 39.53 5.93 -27.85
N LYS A 1144 38.20 6.06 -27.78
CA LYS A 1144 37.32 6.42 -28.91
C LYS A 1144 37.60 7.81 -29.51
N LYS A 1145 38.38 8.66 -28.83
CA LYS A 1145 38.78 9.98 -29.33
C LYS A 1145 40.01 9.94 -30.26
N ASN A 1146 40.56 8.76 -30.58
CA ASN A 1146 41.68 8.56 -31.53
C ASN A 1146 42.91 9.45 -31.25
N ILE A 1147 43.29 9.60 -29.99
CA ILE A 1147 44.48 10.38 -29.58
C ILE A 1147 45.75 9.57 -29.90
N SER A 1148 46.74 10.17 -30.57
CA SER A 1148 48.02 9.49 -30.84
C SER A 1148 48.78 9.21 -29.54
N ASP A 1149 49.42 8.05 -29.45
CA ASP A 1149 50.21 7.59 -28.27
C ASP A 1149 49.43 7.30 -26.98
N TYR A 1150 48.08 7.31 -26.99
CA TYR A 1150 47.29 6.90 -25.83
C TYR A 1150 47.23 5.37 -25.70
N LYS A 1151 47.64 4.84 -24.54
CA LYS A 1151 47.49 3.43 -24.17
C LYS A 1151 46.48 3.30 -23.03
N PRO A 1152 45.26 2.84 -23.32
CA PRO A 1152 44.24 2.50 -22.33
C PRO A 1152 44.80 1.62 -21.19
N GLU A 1153 44.79 2.09 -19.94
CA GLU A 1153 45.27 1.31 -18.79
C GLU A 1153 44.42 1.55 -17.53
N VAL A 1154 44.13 0.46 -16.82
CA VAL A 1154 43.56 0.47 -15.46
C VAL A 1154 44.50 -0.31 -14.53
N ILE A 1155 44.94 0.36 -13.46
CA ILE A 1155 45.86 -0.17 -12.45
C ILE A 1155 45.08 -0.43 -11.16
N ILE A 1156 45.18 -1.65 -10.64
CA ILE A 1156 44.60 -2.02 -9.35
C ILE A 1156 45.72 -2.43 -8.42
N SER A 1157 45.79 -1.83 -7.24
CA SER A 1157 46.78 -2.21 -6.23
C SER A 1157 46.16 -2.38 -4.86
N THR A 1158 46.65 -3.35 -4.10
CA THR A 1158 46.32 -3.50 -2.68
C THR A 1158 47.58 -3.26 -1.84
N ARG A 1159 47.42 -2.66 -0.66
CA ARG A 1159 48.53 -2.40 0.27
C ARG A 1159 48.07 -2.56 1.71
N LYS A 1160 48.88 -3.21 2.54
CA LYS A 1160 48.70 -3.20 3.99
C LYS A 1160 49.35 -1.97 4.61
N ILE A 1161 48.61 -1.20 5.40
CA ILE A 1161 49.08 0.01 6.09
C ILE A 1161 48.70 -0.10 7.58
N HIS A 1162 49.61 -0.60 8.42
CA HIS A 1162 49.35 -0.90 9.83
C HIS A 1162 48.09 -1.76 10.00
N ASP A 1163 47.10 -1.31 10.78
CA ASP A 1163 45.81 -1.99 11.03
C ASP A 1163 44.74 -1.71 9.95
N LYS A 1164 45.14 -1.19 8.78
CA LYS A 1164 44.24 -0.85 7.68
C LYS A 1164 44.73 -1.44 6.37
N ILE A 1165 43.79 -1.73 5.49
CA ILE A 1165 44.05 -2.24 4.15
C ILE A 1165 43.54 -1.23 3.14
N GLU A 1166 44.39 -0.91 2.18
CA GLU A 1166 44.12 0.06 1.13
C GLU A 1166 43.98 -0.67 -0.21
N ILE A 1167 42.91 -0.39 -0.94
CA ILE A 1167 42.68 -0.83 -2.32
C ILE A 1167 42.62 0.42 -3.18
N ARG A 1168 43.47 0.52 -4.19
CA ARG A 1168 43.47 1.62 -5.17
C ARG A 1168 43.07 1.09 -6.53
N ILE A 1169 42.16 1.81 -7.18
CA ILE A 1169 41.76 1.56 -8.57
C ILE A 1169 42.00 2.87 -9.32
N ARG A 1170 43.02 2.89 -10.19
CA ARG A 1170 43.41 4.06 -10.98
C ARG A 1170 43.22 3.77 -12.45
N ASP A 1171 42.61 4.71 -13.16
CA ASP A 1171 42.49 4.68 -14.61
C ASP A 1171 43.13 5.91 -15.24
N ASN A 1172 43.61 5.79 -16.47
CA ASN A 1172 44.12 6.91 -17.26
C ASN A 1172 43.08 7.46 -18.25
N GLY A 1173 41.79 7.40 -17.86
CA GLY A 1173 40.64 7.77 -18.68
C GLY A 1173 40.43 9.29 -18.80
N THR A 1174 39.17 9.71 -18.97
CA THR A 1174 38.83 11.12 -19.21
C THR A 1174 39.03 12.04 -18.02
N GLY A 1175 39.24 11.51 -16.80
CA GLY A 1175 39.29 12.30 -15.57
C GLY A 1175 37.98 13.01 -15.23
N MET A 1176 37.95 13.71 -14.10
CA MET A 1176 36.78 14.43 -13.59
C MET A 1176 37.14 15.86 -13.13
N PRO A 1177 36.34 16.88 -13.47
CA PRO A 1177 36.53 18.23 -12.96
C PRO A 1177 36.14 18.35 -11.47
N PRO A 1178 36.63 19.37 -10.72
CA PRO A 1178 36.38 19.53 -9.29
C PRO A 1178 34.89 19.53 -8.89
N HIS A 1179 34.05 20.20 -9.65
CA HIS A 1179 32.60 20.29 -9.38
C HIS A 1179 31.86 18.95 -9.56
N VAL A 1180 32.42 18.01 -10.33
CA VAL A 1180 31.90 16.64 -10.47
C VAL A 1180 32.32 15.82 -9.25
N MET A 1181 33.59 15.91 -8.83
CA MET A 1181 34.13 15.20 -7.66
C MET A 1181 33.35 15.46 -6.37
N GLU A 1182 32.83 16.67 -6.17
CA GLU A 1182 31.98 17.01 -5.01
C GLU A 1182 30.62 16.30 -5.01
N LYS A 1183 30.13 15.86 -6.19
CA LYS A 1183 28.77 15.32 -6.37
C LYS A 1183 28.74 13.85 -6.75
N ILE A 1184 29.87 13.21 -7.04
CA ILE A 1184 29.89 11.83 -7.57
C ILE A 1184 29.31 10.77 -6.63
N PHE A 1185 29.29 11.05 -5.32
CA PHE A 1185 28.70 10.17 -4.32
C PHE A 1185 27.25 10.51 -3.99
N ASN A 1186 26.69 11.56 -4.59
CA ASN A 1186 25.28 11.89 -4.43
C ASN A 1186 24.42 10.89 -5.21
N PRO A 1187 23.33 10.36 -4.62
CA PRO A 1187 22.42 9.47 -5.32
C PRO A 1187 21.88 10.10 -6.62
N PHE A 1188 21.75 9.28 -7.66
CA PHE A 1188 21.25 9.64 -9.01
C PHE A 1188 22.12 10.59 -9.83
N PHE A 1189 23.29 10.99 -9.35
CA PHE A 1189 24.22 11.83 -10.11
C PHE A 1189 25.01 10.99 -11.13
N THR A 1190 25.00 11.38 -12.41
CA THR A 1190 25.80 10.72 -13.46
C THR A 1190 26.24 11.70 -14.55
N THR A 1191 27.44 11.50 -15.08
CA THR A 1191 28.00 12.25 -16.23
C THR A 1191 27.90 11.48 -17.55
N LYS A 1192 27.36 10.25 -17.53
CA LYS A 1192 27.18 9.42 -18.73
C LYS A 1192 25.94 9.88 -19.51
N PRO A 1193 25.90 9.71 -20.86
CA PRO A 1193 24.74 10.02 -21.68
C PRO A 1193 23.46 9.31 -21.21
N THR A 1194 22.30 9.87 -21.56
CA THR A 1194 20.98 9.36 -21.16
C THR A 1194 20.85 7.86 -21.50
N GLY A 1195 20.48 7.04 -20.50
CA GLY A 1195 20.31 5.59 -20.64
C GLY A 1195 21.55 4.73 -20.33
N LYS A 1196 22.76 5.32 -20.16
CA LYS A 1196 24.01 4.59 -19.88
C LYS A 1196 24.44 4.51 -18.41
N GLY A 1197 23.74 5.18 -17.50
CA GLY A 1197 24.07 5.18 -16.07
C GLY A 1197 22.89 5.50 -15.15
N THR A 1198 22.78 4.79 -14.03
CA THR A 1198 21.73 4.98 -13.01
C THR A 1198 22.08 6.05 -11.97
N GLY A 1199 23.37 6.41 -11.84
CA GLY A 1199 23.86 7.34 -10.83
C GLY A 1199 23.82 6.83 -9.38
N LEU A 1200 23.53 5.54 -9.18
CA LEU A 1200 23.42 4.93 -7.84
C LEU A 1200 24.61 4.06 -7.43
N GLY A 1201 25.44 3.64 -8.39
CA GLY A 1201 26.54 2.70 -8.12
C GLY A 1201 27.61 3.28 -7.18
N LEU A 1202 28.04 4.52 -7.40
CA LEU A 1202 29.08 5.16 -6.57
C LEU A 1202 28.55 5.62 -5.21
N SER A 1203 27.30 6.09 -5.12
CA SER A 1203 26.67 6.42 -3.83
C SER A 1203 26.50 5.17 -2.97
N MET A 1204 26.12 4.04 -3.56
CA MET A 1204 26.05 2.75 -2.87
C MET A 1204 27.44 2.28 -2.44
N SER A 1205 28.45 2.41 -3.29
CA SER A 1205 29.83 2.09 -2.93
C SER A 1205 30.34 2.90 -1.73
N PHE A 1206 29.99 4.19 -1.68
CA PHE A 1206 30.33 5.07 -0.55
C PHE A 1206 29.68 4.61 0.75
N ASP A 1207 28.39 4.25 0.72
CA ASP A 1207 27.67 3.74 1.88
C ASP A 1207 28.20 2.37 2.36
N ILE A 1208 28.49 1.44 1.45
CA ILE A 1208 29.05 0.12 1.79
C ILE A 1208 30.40 0.26 2.49
N ILE A 1209 31.28 1.13 1.99
CA ILE A 1209 32.61 1.31 2.59
C ILE A 1209 32.50 2.08 3.91
N ASN A 1210 31.83 3.23 3.92
CA ASN A 1210 31.85 4.12 5.10
C ASN A 1210 30.91 3.66 6.22
N LYS A 1211 29.70 3.17 5.90
CA LYS A 1211 28.69 2.83 6.91
C LYS A 1211 28.79 1.38 7.37
N ILE A 1212 28.98 0.44 6.44
CA ILE A 1212 29.00 -1.01 6.72
C ILE A 1212 30.42 -1.45 7.12
N HIS A 1213 31.42 -1.24 6.25
CA HIS A 1213 32.79 -1.69 6.52
C HIS A 1213 33.59 -0.75 7.45
N LYS A 1214 32.98 0.34 7.93
CA LYS A 1214 33.62 1.39 8.76
C LYS A 1214 34.95 1.90 8.16
N GLY A 1215 35.03 1.87 6.84
CA GLY A 1215 36.17 2.29 6.04
C GLY A 1215 36.04 3.73 5.55
N LYS A 1216 36.88 4.08 4.57
CA LYS A 1216 36.88 5.37 3.89
C LYS A 1216 37.01 5.17 2.38
N LEU A 1217 36.09 5.73 1.59
CA LEU A 1217 36.18 5.81 0.13
C LEU A 1217 36.53 7.23 -0.30
N GLU A 1218 37.68 7.41 -0.97
CA GLU A 1218 38.17 8.68 -1.47
C GLU A 1218 38.39 8.63 -2.99
N VAL A 1219 38.36 9.80 -3.63
CA VAL A 1219 38.64 9.96 -5.06
C VAL A 1219 39.69 11.05 -5.28
N LYS A 1220 40.61 10.80 -6.21
CA LYS A 1220 41.54 11.79 -6.76
C LYS A 1220 41.41 11.77 -8.26
N SER A 1221 41.20 12.92 -8.89
CA SER A 1221 41.09 12.98 -10.34
C SER A 1221 41.61 14.29 -10.89
N GLU A 1222 42.17 14.22 -12.10
CA GLU A 1222 42.58 15.37 -12.89
C GLU A 1222 41.87 15.29 -14.25
N GLU A 1223 41.15 16.36 -14.62
CA GLU A 1223 40.35 16.40 -15.85
C GLU A 1223 41.24 16.20 -17.08
N GLY A 1224 40.87 15.24 -17.94
CA GLY A 1224 41.62 14.86 -19.12
C GLY A 1224 42.73 13.84 -18.88
N ASP A 1225 43.13 13.56 -17.63
CA ASP A 1225 44.28 12.69 -17.32
C ASP A 1225 43.88 11.36 -16.65
N PHE A 1226 43.43 11.40 -15.38
CA PHE A 1226 43.18 10.18 -14.60
C PHE A 1226 42.08 10.32 -13.55
N SER A 1227 41.54 9.18 -13.12
CA SER A 1227 40.74 9.05 -11.90
C SER A 1227 41.29 7.91 -11.05
N GLU A 1228 41.40 8.13 -9.73
CA GLU A 1228 41.92 7.17 -8.75
C GLU A 1228 40.96 7.09 -7.57
N PHE A 1229 40.37 5.93 -7.35
CA PHE A 1229 39.56 5.62 -6.18
C PHE A 1229 40.40 4.89 -5.14
N ILE A 1230 40.36 5.38 -3.90
CA ILE A 1230 41.13 4.85 -2.77
C ILE A 1230 40.13 4.36 -1.73
N ILE A 1231 40.10 3.05 -1.52
CA ILE A 1231 39.26 2.37 -0.52
C ILE A 1231 40.16 1.99 0.64
N THR A 1232 39.84 2.44 1.85
CA THR A 1232 40.55 2.06 3.07
C THR A 1232 39.60 1.32 4.01
N ILE A 1233 39.91 0.09 4.41
CA ILE A 1233 39.11 -0.71 5.36
C ILE A 1233 39.98 -1.14 6.56
N PRO A 1234 39.43 -1.27 7.76
CA PRO A 1234 40.17 -1.81 8.92
C PRO A 1234 40.48 -3.31 8.71
N GLU A 1235 41.66 -3.76 9.15
CA GLU A 1235 42.09 -5.17 9.04
C GLU A 1235 41.29 -6.10 9.98
N LYS A 1236 40.86 -5.57 11.14
CA LYS A 1236 39.96 -6.25 12.09
C LYS A 1236 38.84 -5.31 12.48
N GLN A 1237 37.59 -5.74 12.29
CA GLN A 1237 36.44 -5.09 12.94
C GLN A 1237 36.31 -5.63 14.37
N ILE A 1238 36.14 -4.72 15.34
CA ILE A 1238 35.84 -5.03 16.75
C ILE A 1238 34.34 -5.12 16.94
#